data_AF-A0A9D0IAD3-F1
#
_entry.id   AF-A0A9D0IAD3-F1
#
_cell.length_a   1.000
_cell.length_b   1.000
_cell.length_c   1.000
_cell.angle_alpha   90.00
_cell.angle_beta   90.00
_cell.angle_gamma   90.00
#
_symmetry.space_group_name_H-M   'P 1'
#
loop_
_entity.id
_entity.type
_entity.pdbx_description
1 polymer ?
#
loop_
_entity_poly.entity_id
_entity_poly.type
_entity_poly.pdbx_seq_one_letter_code
_entity_poly.pdbx_strand_id
1 'polypeptide(L)'
;SVQCIGTSATMATEGTLAARNQAVAAVASRLFGQPVDAQHIVTETLQRQTPHDDLPSREVLAEAIDGGVPEDPDFGSLRAHPVSRWVELTLGLEWSDGRWVRALPRTIDAASRELAEQSGRDANRCRDYLQGFLLAAYRCHDGDGKPLFAFRLHQFISGANTLYSTLEPEGRRSLDLTGQQFLPGDRERRFYPVHFCRQCGQEYHPVWRARTAGGEELTPRDIGDRSHDEEEGSYGFFLFDPARQWDDEDPDKYPENWLEEKKGEIRVKSSFRKFKPQRLYVEPNGHCTHQGEEGWYIPGSFRFCLHCGAAYAARGRDANRLIGLSGEGRSSATTVLTLSALRYLLEQDDELSADAKKLLGFTDNRQDASLQAGHFNDFVQILLLRGALLAAVGEAGEGYLTDSVIAQQVFRKLGFDRSGEEYLENPQARGPGRRRAEESMRGVLGYRLYFDLRRGWRFNNPNLEQLGLLSIDYEGLDELCRDQAVWETLPFRGLAAITPETRERVLRLVLDAMRRSLCIKSRYLDPNQQEQLRNRSYQYLKEPWGFSEEEQLQEAGVLLVGSRPQGRQNRNLVSGSSRSLLGQELKKRTLWGGDFEHIGEIREKVYAQLLGSLLQALTGYGLVEAVELEGGLEGYQLLGEFLQWKRATGVPASAGGRPYHVENAYFQALYRTVARLLGENQRTLFELEAREHTAQVDAEDRSQREELFREAKLRVLFCSPTMELGVDIASLNTVYMRNVPPTPANYAQRSGRAGRSGQPALVITYCAALSPHDQYFFQEPVRVVHGQVSPPSLDLANEELVSSHLHAVWLNETRKALPRTVNAMLDMQSPDNKPVLDEYRQQMDTEKVRDATARRGLNLLRMLGEELEPAQGIWLAAGIPLGDALANWLQRRVNGAFGQFDQALGRWRELYAATDRQLQAAHAVISNPAASERERKAANKRYQEARIQQDLLLNAGSGNNADFSTYRYLASQGFLPGYNFPRLPLLAYMPARRGKVGRESFLARSRFLAISEFGPLSLIYHEGSQYRVKRVILGVRESGGLDQPGLATEEARLCPACG
;
A
#
# COMPACT_ATOMS: atom_id res chain seq x y z
N SER A 1 -5.57 -34.10 39.22
CA SER A 1 -6.20 -34.08 37.89
C SER A 1 -5.12 -33.81 36.88
N VAL A 2 -5.01 -34.61 35.81
CA VAL A 2 -3.97 -34.40 34.79
C VAL A 2 -4.40 -33.24 33.89
N GLN A 3 -3.73 -32.10 33.99
CA GLN A 3 -3.86 -30.99 33.03
C GLN A 3 -2.85 -31.23 31.90
N CYS A 4 -3.31 -31.82 30.80
CA CYS A 4 -2.53 -31.80 29.55
C CYS A 4 -2.63 -30.40 28.95
N ILE A 5 -1.50 -29.74 28.74
CA ILE A 5 -1.43 -28.39 28.17
C ILE A 5 -0.86 -28.50 26.76
N GLY A 6 -1.69 -28.25 25.76
CA GLY A 6 -1.26 -28.15 24.37
C GLY A 6 -0.81 -26.73 24.04
N THR A 7 0.31 -26.58 23.35
CA THR A 7 0.74 -25.29 22.79
C THR A 7 0.79 -25.43 21.26
N SER A 8 0.31 -24.39 20.56
CA SER A 8 0.34 -24.32 19.10
C SER A 8 1.59 -23.62 18.57
N ALA A 9 2.48 -23.16 19.46
CA ALA A 9 3.66 -22.38 19.12
C ALA A 9 4.93 -23.19 19.39
N THR A 10 5.84 -23.22 18.41
CA THR A 10 7.19 -23.73 18.61
C THR A 10 7.88 -22.89 19.69
N MET A 11 8.28 -23.50 20.80
CA MET A 11 8.88 -22.79 21.94
C MET A 11 10.41 -22.81 21.94
N ALA A 12 11.03 -23.86 21.40
CA ALA A 12 12.49 -23.96 21.31
C ALA A 12 12.87 -24.88 20.15
N THR A 13 13.81 -24.46 19.31
CA THR A 13 14.40 -25.33 18.27
C THR A 13 15.90 -25.53 18.40
N GLU A 14 16.54 -24.87 19.37
CA GLU A 14 18.00 -24.91 19.55
C GLU A 14 18.46 -26.11 20.40
N GLY A 15 19.61 -26.69 20.04
CA GLY A 15 20.27 -27.75 20.79
C GLY A 15 19.66 -29.15 20.58
N THR A 16 20.10 -30.10 21.40
CA THR A 16 19.58 -31.48 21.40
C THR A 16 18.13 -31.53 21.86
N LEU A 17 17.42 -32.62 21.56
CA LEU A 17 16.04 -32.81 22.06
C LEU A 17 15.93 -32.63 23.58
N ALA A 18 16.91 -33.13 24.33
CA ALA A 18 16.94 -33.00 25.79
C ALA A 18 17.02 -31.53 26.23
N ALA A 19 17.90 -30.74 25.60
CA ALA A 19 18.04 -29.32 25.88
C ALA A 19 16.75 -28.53 25.56
N ARG A 20 16.09 -28.84 24.43
CA ARG A 20 14.80 -28.22 24.06
C ARG A 20 13.72 -28.52 25.09
N ASN A 21 13.58 -29.78 25.48
CA ASN A 21 12.58 -30.19 26.48
C ASN A 21 12.85 -29.54 27.83
N GLN A 22 14.12 -29.39 28.23
CA GLN A 22 14.50 -28.71 29.47
C GLN A 22 14.18 -27.22 29.43
N ALA A 23 14.46 -26.53 28.31
CA ALA A 23 14.12 -25.12 28.15
C ALA A 23 12.61 -24.88 28.21
N VAL A 24 11.84 -25.74 27.53
CA VAL A 24 10.36 -25.70 27.56
C VAL A 24 9.83 -25.94 28.98
N ALA A 25 10.37 -26.95 29.67
CA ALA A 25 10.02 -27.26 31.05
C ALA A 25 10.29 -26.09 31.99
N ALA A 26 11.43 -25.40 31.85
CA ALA A 26 11.76 -24.23 32.66
C ALA A 26 10.78 -23.06 32.44
N VAL A 27 10.46 -22.76 31.17
CA VAL A 27 9.48 -21.71 30.82
C VAL A 27 8.09 -22.06 31.36
N ALA A 28 7.62 -23.29 31.14
CA ALA A 28 6.33 -23.75 31.64
C ALA A 28 6.29 -23.68 33.18
N SER A 29 7.37 -24.08 33.85
CA SER A 29 7.45 -24.06 35.30
C SER A 29 7.30 -22.64 35.86
N ARG A 30 7.99 -21.68 35.25
CA ARG A 30 7.86 -20.25 35.58
C ARG A 30 6.46 -19.71 35.31
N LEU A 31 5.90 -20.03 34.15
CA LEU A 31 4.58 -19.52 33.74
C LEU A 31 3.45 -20.02 34.63
N PHE A 32 3.47 -21.30 35.02
CA PHE A 32 2.43 -21.93 35.84
C PHE A 32 2.71 -21.89 37.35
N GLY A 33 3.91 -21.46 37.75
CA GLY A 33 4.33 -21.41 39.15
C GLY A 33 4.43 -22.80 39.80
N GLN A 34 4.62 -23.85 39.01
CA GLN A 34 4.76 -25.24 39.47
C GLN A 34 5.84 -25.96 38.66
N PRO A 35 6.66 -26.84 39.27
CA PRO A 35 7.69 -27.57 38.55
C PRO A 35 7.08 -28.50 37.49
N VAL A 36 7.54 -28.35 36.25
CA VAL A 36 7.22 -29.21 35.09
C VAL A 36 8.49 -29.95 34.70
N ASP A 37 8.50 -31.28 34.76
CA ASP A 37 9.66 -32.07 34.34
C ASP A 37 9.80 -32.17 32.81
N ALA A 38 11.04 -32.17 32.32
CA ALA A 38 11.36 -32.29 30.89
C ALA A 38 10.83 -33.59 30.24
N GLN A 39 10.65 -34.66 31.02
CA GLN A 39 10.08 -35.93 30.56
C GLN A 39 8.58 -35.85 30.23
N HIS A 40 7.88 -34.85 30.75
CA HIS A 40 6.46 -34.61 30.46
C HIS A 40 6.25 -33.77 29.20
N ILE A 41 7.33 -33.34 28.54
CA ILE A 41 7.26 -32.61 27.27
C ILE A 41 7.10 -33.58 26.12
N VAL A 42 5.90 -33.59 25.54
CA VAL A 42 5.58 -34.41 24.37
C VAL A 42 5.86 -33.61 23.10
N THR A 43 6.62 -34.19 22.16
CA THR A 43 6.94 -33.58 20.85
C THR A 43 6.46 -34.47 19.71
N GLU A 44 6.49 -33.97 18.47
CA GLU A 44 6.12 -34.76 17.29
C GLU A 44 7.06 -35.98 17.10
N THR A 45 6.50 -37.07 16.57
CA THR A 45 7.24 -38.25 16.13
C THR A 45 6.89 -38.52 14.68
N LEU A 46 7.90 -38.73 13.84
CA LEU A 46 7.74 -38.91 12.40
C LEU A 46 7.91 -40.38 12.04
N GLN A 47 7.10 -40.84 11.08
CA GLN A 47 7.18 -42.18 10.51
C GLN A 47 7.40 -42.08 9.00
N ARG A 48 8.20 -43.00 8.48
CA ARG A 48 8.48 -43.12 7.06
C ARG A 48 7.33 -43.75 6.29
N GLN A 49 7.19 -43.31 5.05
CA GLN A 49 6.34 -43.91 4.03
C GLN A 49 7.09 -44.96 3.23
N THR A 50 8.35 -44.76 2.84
CA THR A 50 9.05 -45.70 1.93
C THR A 50 9.66 -46.92 2.68
N PRO A 51 9.81 -48.09 2.02
CA PRO A 51 10.07 -49.37 2.71
C PRO A 51 11.53 -49.67 3.09
N HIS A 52 12.53 -48.89 2.64
CA HIS A 52 13.97 -49.20 2.78
C HIS A 52 14.77 -48.06 3.40
N ASP A 53 15.71 -48.33 4.31
CA ASP A 53 16.44 -47.34 5.13
C ASP A 53 17.66 -46.67 4.48
N ASP A 54 18.12 -47.17 3.34
CA ASP A 54 19.33 -46.72 2.65
C ASP A 54 19.02 -45.76 1.48
N LEU A 55 19.98 -44.93 1.04
CA LEU A 55 19.84 -44.12 -0.19
C LEU A 55 20.02 -45.00 -1.43
N PRO A 56 19.26 -44.83 -2.53
CA PRO A 56 19.40 -45.66 -3.73
C PRO A 56 20.80 -45.55 -4.36
N SER A 57 21.29 -46.63 -5.00
CA SER A 57 22.58 -46.58 -5.68
C SER A 57 22.53 -45.67 -6.92
N ARG A 58 23.70 -45.24 -7.37
CA ARG A 58 23.84 -44.38 -8.55
C ARG A 58 23.19 -44.99 -9.79
N GLU A 59 23.42 -46.28 -10.02
CA GLU A 59 22.89 -47.00 -11.18
C GLU A 59 21.36 -47.05 -11.15
N VAL A 60 20.78 -47.30 -9.97
CA VAL A 60 19.33 -47.39 -9.78
C VAL A 60 18.67 -46.03 -9.98
N LEU A 61 19.26 -44.94 -9.47
CA LEU A 61 18.75 -43.58 -9.72
C LEU A 61 18.84 -43.20 -11.21
N ALA A 62 19.96 -43.55 -11.85
CA ALA A 62 20.19 -43.27 -13.25
C ALA A 62 19.17 -43.97 -14.15
N GLU A 63 18.91 -45.26 -13.91
CA GLU A 63 17.90 -46.04 -14.63
C GLU A 63 16.49 -45.49 -14.42
N ALA A 64 16.14 -45.12 -13.17
CA ALA A 64 14.84 -44.53 -12.87
C ALA A 64 14.62 -43.18 -13.59
N ILE A 65 15.62 -42.30 -13.59
CA ILE A 65 15.55 -41.01 -14.30
C ILE A 65 15.49 -41.22 -15.80
N ASP A 66 16.21 -42.22 -16.32
CA ASP A 66 16.21 -42.53 -17.74
C ASP A 66 14.87 -43.09 -18.24
N GLY A 67 14.17 -43.83 -17.37
CA GLY A 67 12.84 -44.37 -17.63
C GLY A 67 11.71 -43.33 -17.70
N GLY A 68 11.97 -42.08 -17.29
CA GLY A 68 10.97 -41.02 -17.25
C GLY A 68 10.05 -41.09 -16.02
N VAL A 69 9.30 -40.00 -15.78
CA VAL A 69 8.38 -39.94 -14.64
C VAL A 69 7.23 -40.92 -14.90
N PRO A 70 6.88 -41.82 -13.96
CA PRO A 70 5.77 -42.75 -14.14
C PRO A 70 4.46 -42.04 -14.48
N GLU A 71 3.78 -42.50 -15.53
CA GLU A 71 2.43 -42.05 -15.91
C GLU A 71 1.38 -42.82 -15.09
N ASP A 72 0.52 -42.11 -14.36
CA ASP A 72 -0.57 -42.64 -13.53
C ASP A 72 -0.20 -43.85 -12.62
N PRO A 73 0.83 -43.75 -11.77
CA PRO A 73 1.28 -44.87 -10.95
C PRO A 73 0.30 -45.21 -9.83
N ASP A 74 0.18 -46.50 -9.51
CA ASP A 74 -0.50 -46.93 -8.29
C ASP A 74 0.34 -46.58 -7.04
N PHE A 75 -0.31 -46.43 -5.88
CA PHE A 75 0.35 -46.03 -4.64
C PHE A 75 1.47 -47.00 -4.22
N GLY A 76 1.28 -48.31 -4.43
CA GLY A 76 2.26 -49.32 -4.07
C GLY A 76 3.53 -49.21 -4.90
N SER A 77 3.41 -49.09 -6.22
CA SER A 77 4.55 -48.94 -7.12
C SER A 77 5.30 -47.63 -6.89
N LEU A 78 4.59 -46.51 -6.72
CA LEU A 78 5.25 -45.23 -6.49
C LEU A 78 5.93 -45.16 -5.11
N ARG A 79 5.32 -45.76 -4.08
CA ARG A 79 5.93 -45.89 -2.74
C ARG A 79 7.22 -46.72 -2.76
N ALA A 80 7.31 -47.71 -3.64
CA ALA A 80 8.50 -48.54 -3.83
C ALA A 80 9.53 -47.92 -4.80
N HIS A 81 9.18 -46.84 -5.50
CA HIS A 81 10.02 -46.24 -6.53
C HIS A 81 11.34 -45.70 -5.94
N PRO A 82 12.51 -45.91 -6.59
CA PRO A 82 13.80 -45.47 -6.05
C PRO A 82 13.88 -43.97 -5.78
N VAL A 83 13.29 -43.16 -6.66
CA VAL A 83 13.25 -41.70 -6.47
C VAL A 83 12.34 -41.30 -5.29
N SER A 84 11.30 -42.08 -4.94
CA SER A 84 10.52 -41.81 -3.72
C SER A 84 11.37 -41.99 -2.47
N ARG A 85 12.19 -43.04 -2.44
CA ARG A 85 13.16 -43.28 -1.36
C ARG A 85 14.16 -42.13 -1.25
N TRP A 86 14.68 -41.67 -2.39
CA TRP A 86 15.59 -40.52 -2.43
C TRP A 86 14.91 -39.23 -1.94
N VAL A 87 13.71 -38.91 -2.44
CA VAL A 87 12.96 -37.72 -2.02
C VAL A 87 12.70 -37.74 -0.52
N GLU A 88 12.26 -38.87 0.04
CA GLU A 88 12.00 -38.97 1.47
C GLU A 88 13.28 -38.80 2.31
N LEU A 89 14.38 -39.44 1.95
CA LEU A 89 15.63 -39.43 2.73
C LEU A 89 16.51 -38.19 2.50
N THR A 90 16.26 -37.41 1.45
CA THR A 90 17.03 -36.21 1.13
C THR A 90 16.25 -34.92 1.37
N LEU A 91 14.93 -34.92 1.14
CA LEU A 91 14.08 -33.72 1.22
C LEU A 91 13.05 -33.78 2.34
N GLY A 92 12.69 -34.97 2.83
CA GLY A 92 11.65 -35.17 3.84
C GLY A 92 12.19 -35.33 5.26
N LEU A 93 13.06 -36.32 5.45
CA LEU A 93 13.46 -36.83 6.76
C LEU A 93 14.97 -37.05 6.85
N GLU A 94 15.52 -36.79 8.03
CA GLU A 94 16.90 -37.14 8.40
C GLU A 94 16.90 -37.88 9.74
N TRP A 95 17.90 -38.73 9.95
CA TRP A 95 18.05 -39.49 11.20
C TRP A 95 18.95 -38.73 12.18
N SER A 96 18.40 -38.31 13.32
CA SER A 96 19.14 -37.57 14.36
C SER A 96 18.61 -37.91 15.76
N ASP A 97 19.49 -37.96 16.76
CA ASP A 97 19.14 -38.26 18.16
C ASP A 97 18.30 -39.55 18.34
N GLY A 98 18.54 -40.58 17.51
CA GLY A 98 17.86 -41.87 17.59
C GLY A 98 16.40 -41.88 17.10
N ARG A 99 15.97 -40.85 16.37
CA ARG A 99 14.64 -40.78 15.73
C ARG A 99 14.68 -40.05 14.38
N TRP A 100 13.60 -40.18 13.61
CA TRP A 100 13.39 -39.36 12.42
C TRP A 100 13.02 -37.93 12.79
N VAL A 101 13.72 -36.97 12.20
CA VAL A 101 13.41 -35.53 12.26
C VAL A 101 13.22 -35.00 10.83
N ARG A 102 12.59 -33.82 10.68
CA ARG A 102 12.42 -33.21 9.36
C ARG A 102 13.78 -32.78 8.81
N ALA A 103 14.04 -33.10 7.54
CA ALA A 103 15.23 -32.63 6.85
C ALA A 103 15.20 -31.10 6.66
N LEU A 104 16.38 -30.51 6.50
CA LEU A 104 16.50 -29.09 6.16
C LEU A 104 15.84 -28.80 4.79
N PRO A 105 15.03 -27.74 4.67
CA PRO A 105 14.40 -27.40 3.40
C PRO A 105 15.45 -27.01 2.37
N ARG A 106 15.25 -27.43 1.12
CA ARG A 106 16.18 -27.20 0.01
C ARG A 106 15.47 -26.56 -1.17
N THR A 107 16.21 -25.76 -1.94
CA THR A 107 15.69 -25.26 -3.22
C THR A 107 15.62 -26.41 -4.22
N ILE A 108 14.66 -26.34 -5.14
CA ILE A 108 14.56 -27.33 -6.23
C ILE A 108 15.86 -27.38 -7.02
N ASP A 109 16.53 -26.25 -7.23
CA ASP A 109 17.81 -26.21 -7.95
C ASP A 109 18.93 -26.94 -7.18
N ALA A 110 19.03 -26.77 -5.86
CA ALA A 110 20.01 -27.49 -5.04
C ALA A 110 19.72 -29.00 -4.99
N ALA A 111 18.46 -29.37 -4.80
CA ALA A 111 18.02 -30.77 -4.83
C ALA A 111 18.32 -31.42 -6.20
N SER A 112 18.07 -30.71 -7.29
CA SER A 112 18.32 -31.21 -8.66
C SER A 112 19.81 -31.41 -8.95
N ARG A 113 20.67 -30.52 -8.45
CA ARG A 113 22.14 -30.68 -8.55
C ARG A 113 22.63 -31.89 -7.78
N GLU A 114 22.13 -32.10 -6.56
CA GLU A 114 22.50 -33.30 -5.79
C GLU A 114 21.99 -34.59 -6.45
N LEU A 115 20.75 -34.58 -6.98
CA LEU A 115 20.22 -35.70 -7.74
C LEU A 115 21.08 -35.98 -8.99
N ALA A 116 21.56 -34.95 -9.67
CA ALA A 116 22.45 -35.06 -10.82
C ALA A 116 23.83 -35.63 -10.44
N GLU A 117 24.42 -35.19 -9.33
CA GLU A 117 25.68 -35.73 -8.81
C GLU A 117 25.53 -37.21 -8.42
N GLN A 118 24.46 -37.57 -7.72
CA GLN A 118 24.23 -38.93 -7.22
C GLN A 118 23.78 -39.91 -8.31
N SER A 119 23.09 -39.46 -9.36
CA SER A 119 22.69 -40.30 -10.51
C SER A 119 23.71 -40.28 -11.65
N GLY A 120 24.55 -39.24 -11.76
CA GLY A 120 25.40 -39.02 -12.92
C GLY A 120 24.64 -38.64 -14.19
N ARG A 121 23.52 -37.91 -14.06
CA ARG A 121 22.72 -37.38 -15.18
C ARG A 121 22.81 -35.86 -15.24
N ASP A 122 22.35 -35.28 -16.35
CA ASP A 122 22.35 -33.83 -16.55
C ASP A 122 21.46 -33.10 -15.53
N ALA A 123 21.91 -31.95 -15.05
CA ALA A 123 21.22 -31.20 -14.00
C ALA A 123 19.85 -30.66 -14.42
N ASN A 124 19.68 -30.24 -15.69
CA ASN A 124 18.39 -29.76 -16.18
C ASN A 124 17.41 -30.93 -16.33
N ARG A 125 17.89 -32.08 -16.82
CA ARG A 125 17.08 -33.30 -16.90
C ARG A 125 16.61 -33.77 -15.52
N CYS A 126 17.50 -33.79 -14.53
CA CYS A 126 17.14 -34.12 -13.15
C CYS A 126 16.13 -33.13 -12.56
N ARG A 127 16.22 -31.85 -12.91
CA ARG A 127 15.28 -30.82 -12.47
C ARG A 127 13.88 -31.08 -13.02
N ASP A 128 13.75 -31.26 -14.33
CA ASP A 128 12.46 -31.51 -14.97
C ASP A 128 11.83 -32.81 -14.46
N TYR A 129 12.65 -33.87 -14.31
CA TYR A 129 12.23 -35.14 -13.73
C TYR A 129 11.75 -34.97 -12.29
N LEU A 130 12.52 -34.31 -11.42
CA LEU A 130 12.17 -34.14 -10.01
C LEU A 130 10.88 -33.32 -9.84
N GLN A 131 10.68 -32.27 -10.64
CA GLN A 131 9.45 -31.50 -10.64
C GLN A 131 8.24 -32.34 -11.05
N GLY A 132 8.35 -33.07 -12.17
CA GLY A 132 7.29 -33.98 -12.62
C GLY A 132 7.01 -35.09 -11.60
N PHE A 133 8.06 -35.65 -10.99
CA PHE A 133 7.95 -36.72 -10.01
C PHE A 133 7.28 -36.26 -8.71
N LEU A 134 7.61 -35.07 -8.19
CA LEU A 134 6.95 -34.52 -7.01
C LEU A 134 5.45 -34.29 -7.26
N LEU A 135 5.08 -33.82 -8.45
CA LEU A 135 3.67 -33.67 -8.84
C LEU A 135 2.97 -35.03 -8.98
N ALA A 136 3.62 -36.03 -9.57
CA ALA A 136 3.08 -37.39 -9.66
C ALA A 136 2.89 -38.02 -8.27
N ALA A 137 3.86 -37.85 -7.36
CA ALA A 137 3.78 -38.32 -5.98
C ALA A 137 2.68 -37.63 -5.16
N TYR A 138 2.37 -36.38 -5.49
CA TYR A 138 1.23 -35.70 -4.91
C TYR A 138 -0.10 -36.24 -5.44
N ARG A 139 -0.23 -36.49 -6.75
CA ARG A 139 -1.47 -37.02 -7.34
C ARG A 139 -1.77 -38.47 -6.98
N CYS A 140 -0.76 -39.21 -6.54
CA CYS A 140 -0.89 -40.62 -6.16
C CYS A 140 -1.34 -40.75 -4.70
N HIS A 141 -2.55 -41.28 -4.49
CA HIS A 141 -3.21 -41.36 -3.17
C HIS A 141 -3.31 -42.79 -2.63
N ASP A 142 -3.27 -42.95 -1.30
CA ASP A 142 -3.56 -44.20 -0.62
C ASP A 142 -5.07 -44.51 -0.55
N GLY A 143 -5.43 -45.63 0.08
CA GLY A 143 -6.83 -46.03 0.25
C GLY A 143 -7.68 -45.09 1.13
N ASP A 144 -7.04 -44.21 1.90
CA ASP A 144 -7.68 -43.18 2.73
C ASP A 144 -7.72 -41.80 2.01
N GLY A 145 -7.25 -41.73 0.76
CA GLY A 145 -7.19 -40.49 -0.02
C GLY A 145 -6.06 -39.54 0.39
N LYS A 146 -4.98 -40.04 1.02
CA LYS A 146 -3.79 -39.24 1.35
C LYS A 146 -2.72 -39.36 0.26
N PRO A 147 -2.10 -38.26 -0.17
CA PRO A 147 -1.03 -38.30 -1.16
C PRO A 147 0.21 -38.99 -0.61
N LEU A 148 1.03 -39.61 -1.48
CA LEU A 148 2.31 -40.22 -1.09
C LEU A 148 3.24 -39.19 -0.46
N PHE A 149 3.39 -38.03 -1.11
CA PHE A 149 4.11 -36.89 -0.55
C PHE A 149 3.27 -35.61 -0.61
N ALA A 150 3.29 -34.88 0.50
CA ALA A 150 2.77 -33.53 0.60
C ALA A 150 3.93 -32.56 0.83
N PHE A 151 4.06 -31.56 -0.03
CA PHE A 151 5.14 -30.58 0.07
C PHE A 151 4.61 -29.16 0.22
N ARG A 152 5.41 -28.32 0.88
CA ARG A 152 5.19 -26.88 0.94
C ARG A 152 6.24 -26.20 0.07
N LEU A 153 5.77 -25.46 -0.94
CA LEU A 153 6.63 -24.66 -1.77
C LEU A 153 6.73 -23.25 -1.18
N HIS A 154 7.93 -22.88 -0.75
CA HIS A 154 8.24 -21.56 -0.23
C HIS A 154 8.87 -20.72 -1.34
N GLN A 155 8.12 -19.77 -1.88
CA GLN A 155 8.56 -18.89 -2.96
C GLN A 155 8.87 -17.51 -2.44
N PHE A 156 10.12 -17.07 -2.60
CA PHE A 156 10.57 -15.74 -2.23
C PHE A 156 10.69 -14.88 -3.49
N ILE A 157 10.05 -13.71 -3.51
CA ILE A 157 10.00 -12.83 -4.67
C ILE A 157 10.46 -11.44 -4.24
N SER A 158 11.40 -10.83 -4.97
CA SER A 158 11.86 -9.47 -4.72
C SER A 158 11.93 -8.67 -6.01
N GLY A 159 11.70 -7.37 -5.92
CA GLY A 159 11.98 -6.45 -7.02
C GLY A 159 13.47 -6.28 -7.27
N ALA A 160 13.83 -5.74 -8.45
CA ALA A 160 15.24 -5.41 -8.74
C ALA A 160 15.79 -4.42 -7.71
N ASN A 161 17.03 -4.56 -7.24
CA ASN A 161 17.60 -3.58 -6.30
C ASN A 161 17.85 -2.21 -6.99
N THR A 162 18.27 -1.22 -6.22
CA THR A 162 18.78 0.05 -6.78
C THR A 162 20.00 -0.24 -7.65
N LEU A 163 20.01 0.28 -8.88
CA LEU A 163 21.19 0.25 -9.73
C LEU A 163 22.16 1.33 -9.30
N TYR A 164 23.41 0.96 -9.14
CA TYR A 164 24.52 1.88 -8.92
C TYR A 164 25.48 1.83 -10.10
N SER A 165 26.10 2.96 -10.42
CA SER A 165 27.23 3.00 -11.35
C SER A 165 28.32 3.94 -10.86
N THR A 166 29.54 3.73 -11.35
CA THR A 166 30.59 4.76 -11.24
C THR A 166 30.20 6.00 -12.04
N LEU A 167 30.71 7.18 -11.66
CA LEU A 167 30.56 8.42 -12.44
C LEU A 167 31.52 8.42 -13.63
N GLU A 168 31.19 7.58 -14.61
CA GLU A 168 31.91 7.48 -15.88
C GLU A 168 30.89 7.44 -17.05
N PRO A 169 31.27 7.88 -18.25
CA PRO A 169 30.41 7.79 -19.43
C PRO A 169 30.02 6.35 -19.79
N GLU A 170 29.00 6.23 -20.64
CA GLU A 170 28.54 4.95 -21.20
C GLU A 170 29.70 4.16 -21.84
N GLY A 171 29.72 2.84 -21.60
CA GLY A 171 30.78 1.94 -22.09
C GLY A 171 32.02 1.84 -21.19
N ARG A 172 32.23 2.75 -20.23
CA ARG A 172 33.35 2.68 -19.26
C ARG A 172 32.92 2.44 -17.82
N ARG A 173 31.70 2.83 -17.46
CA ARG A 173 31.16 2.68 -16.10
C ARG A 173 31.02 1.23 -15.65
N SER A 174 31.29 0.98 -14.38
CA SER A 174 30.97 -0.29 -13.71
C SER A 174 29.59 -0.22 -13.08
N LEU A 175 28.88 -1.35 -12.99
CA LEU A 175 27.51 -1.44 -12.44
C LEU A 175 27.49 -2.33 -11.20
N ASP A 176 26.65 -1.97 -10.22
CA ASP A 176 26.40 -2.76 -9.01
C ASP A 176 24.91 -2.73 -8.61
N LEU A 177 24.46 -3.84 -8.01
CA LEU A 177 23.11 -4.01 -7.45
C LEU A 177 23.15 -4.36 -5.96
N THR A 178 24.34 -4.48 -5.36
CA THR A 178 24.49 -4.89 -3.95
C THR A 178 24.50 -3.69 -2.99
N GLY A 179 24.71 -2.48 -3.51
CA GLY A 179 24.78 -1.24 -2.73
C GLY A 179 26.16 -0.98 -2.15
N GLN A 180 27.21 -1.46 -2.79
CA GLN A 180 28.58 -1.17 -2.37
C GLN A 180 28.90 0.31 -2.52
N GLN A 181 29.74 0.84 -1.63
CA GLN A 181 30.13 2.25 -1.69
C GLN A 181 31.18 2.51 -2.78
N PHE A 182 32.11 1.57 -2.98
CA PHE A 182 33.24 1.68 -3.90
C PHE A 182 33.34 0.42 -4.75
N LEU A 183 34.02 0.52 -5.89
CA LEU A 183 34.32 -0.63 -6.73
C LEU A 183 35.22 -1.62 -5.96
N PRO A 184 34.93 -2.94 -5.94
CA PRO A 184 35.81 -3.93 -5.33
C PRO A 184 37.25 -3.81 -5.86
N GLY A 185 38.19 -3.55 -4.95
CA GLY A 185 39.61 -3.40 -5.29
C GLY A 185 40.05 -2.01 -5.73
N ASP A 186 39.14 -1.03 -5.88
CA ASP A 186 39.48 0.35 -6.27
C ASP A 186 38.64 1.37 -5.48
N ARG A 187 39.28 2.05 -4.52
CA ARG A 187 38.63 3.06 -3.65
C ARG A 187 38.52 4.44 -4.29
N GLU A 188 39.19 4.68 -5.42
CA GLU A 188 39.07 5.94 -6.17
C GLU A 188 37.84 5.95 -7.08
N ARG A 189 37.13 4.82 -7.19
CA ARG A 189 35.89 4.69 -7.95
C ARG A 189 34.72 4.45 -7.01
N ARG A 190 33.84 5.45 -6.93
CA ARG A 190 32.67 5.41 -6.04
C ARG A 190 31.40 5.09 -6.83
N PHE A 191 30.49 4.36 -6.20
CA PHE A 191 29.18 4.03 -6.76
C PHE A 191 28.13 5.10 -6.45
N TYR A 192 27.35 5.46 -7.46
CA TYR A 192 26.28 6.45 -7.40
C TYR A 192 24.97 5.82 -7.87
N PRO A 193 23.85 6.07 -7.17
CA PRO A 193 22.57 5.54 -7.60
C PRO A 193 22.18 6.09 -8.98
N VAL A 194 21.60 5.24 -9.81
CA VAL A 194 21.20 5.58 -11.18
C VAL A 194 19.68 5.56 -11.27
N HIS A 195 19.11 6.65 -11.76
CA HIS A 195 17.67 6.76 -11.99
C HIS A 195 17.39 7.23 -13.41
N PHE A 196 16.30 6.76 -13.98
CA PHE A 196 15.97 6.99 -15.38
C PHE A 196 14.78 7.94 -15.52
N CYS A 197 14.84 8.84 -16.50
CA CYS A 197 13.71 9.67 -16.87
C CYS A 197 12.54 8.77 -17.26
N ARG A 198 11.41 8.90 -16.56
CA ARG A 198 10.23 8.08 -16.82
C ARG A 198 9.64 8.21 -18.22
N GLN A 199 10.04 9.21 -19.00
CA GLN A 199 9.51 9.45 -20.34
C GLN A 199 10.42 8.93 -21.46
N CYS A 200 11.74 9.02 -21.32
CA CYS A 200 12.69 8.64 -22.37
C CYS A 200 13.77 7.66 -21.93
N GLY A 201 13.82 7.27 -20.65
CA GLY A 201 14.83 6.36 -20.11
C GLY A 201 16.19 7.00 -19.84
N GLN A 202 16.40 8.29 -20.09
CA GLN A 202 17.70 8.97 -19.84
C GLN A 202 18.12 8.84 -18.38
N GLU A 203 19.34 8.38 -18.12
CA GLU A 203 19.89 8.25 -16.77
C GLU A 203 20.27 9.60 -16.13
N TYR A 204 20.15 9.64 -14.80
CA TYR A 204 20.50 10.73 -13.91
C TYR A 204 21.02 10.15 -12.58
N HIS A 205 22.07 10.76 -12.04
CA HIS A 205 22.66 10.43 -10.74
C HIS A 205 22.21 11.45 -9.69
N PRO A 206 21.41 11.07 -8.68
CA PRO A 206 21.13 11.93 -7.54
C PRO A 206 22.41 12.15 -6.72
N VAL A 207 22.78 13.41 -6.51
CA VAL A 207 24.02 13.78 -5.81
C VAL A 207 23.80 14.91 -4.81
N TRP A 208 24.62 14.92 -3.76
CA TRP A 208 24.92 16.11 -2.98
C TRP A 208 26.11 16.83 -3.60
N ARG A 209 26.12 18.15 -3.53
CA ARG A 209 27.23 18.99 -3.93
C ARG A 209 27.74 19.76 -2.71
N ALA A 210 29.00 19.54 -2.37
CA ALA A 210 29.67 20.23 -1.28
C ALA A 210 30.88 21.01 -1.78
N ARG A 211 31.21 22.11 -1.09
CA ARG A 211 32.49 22.82 -1.23
C ARG A 211 33.39 22.41 -0.08
N THR A 212 34.49 21.75 -0.39
CA THR A 212 35.51 21.35 0.59
C THR A 212 36.77 22.21 0.41
N ALA A 213 37.73 22.09 1.32
CA ALA A 213 39.03 22.76 1.19
C ALA A 213 39.81 22.34 -0.08
N GLY A 214 39.47 21.18 -0.66
CA GLY A 214 40.10 20.64 -1.88
C GLY A 214 39.36 20.96 -3.19
N GLY A 215 38.23 21.68 -3.15
CA GLY A 215 37.43 22.01 -4.33
C GLY A 215 35.95 21.69 -4.16
N GLU A 216 35.23 21.59 -5.28
CA GLU A 216 33.85 21.10 -5.28
C GLU A 216 33.83 19.57 -5.42
N GLU A 217 32.91 18.90 -4.73
CA GLU A 217 32.77 17.44 -4.74
C GLU A 217 31.29 17.06 -4.87
N LEU A 218 31.03 16.01 -5.65
CA LEU A 218 29.75 15.33 -5.75
C LEU A 218 29.77 14.02 -4.95
N THR A 219 28.84 13.88 -4.00
CA THR A 219 28.68 12.64 -3.24
C THR A 219 27.32 11.99 -3.53
N PRO A 220 27.20 10.65 -3.46
CA PRO A 220 25.95 9.94 -3.72
C PRO A 220 24.83 10.40 -2.77
N ARG A 221 23.61 10.50 -3.28
CA ARG A 221 22.41 10.89 -2.52
C ARG A 221 21.26 9.92 -2.77
N ASP A 222 20.46 9.61 -1.74
CA ASP A 222 19.17 8.93 -1.96
C ASP A 222 18.19 9.91 -2.62
N ILE A 223 17.48 9.48 -3.67
CA ILE A 223 16.54 10.34 -4.39
C ILE A 223 15.45 10.96 -3.48
N GLY A 224 15.13 10.30 -2.37
CA GLY A 224 14.19 10.77 -1.36
C GLY A 224 14.72 11.88 -0.45
N ASP A 225 16.04 11.97 -0.26
CA ASP A 225 16.66 12.92 0.65
C ASP A 225 16.63 14.34 0.09
N ARG A 226 16.29 15.31 0.94
CA ARG A 226 16.20 16.74 0.61
C ARG A 226 16.78 17.57 1.74
N SER A 227 17.51 18.64 1.41
CA SER A 227 17.79 19.70 2.39
C SER A 227 16.51 20.50 2.66
N HIS A 228 16.33 20.95 3.89
CA HIS A 228 15.24 21.88 4.24
C HIS A 228 15.38 23.23 3.53
N ASP A 229 16.62 23.63 3.22
CA ASP A 229 16.93 24.81 2.42
C ASP A 229 17.20 24.43 0.96
N GLU A 230 16.18 24.61 0.11
CA GLU A 230 16.35 24.54 -1.36
C GLU A 230 17.23 25.68 -1.90
N GLU A 231 17.59 26.65 -1.05
CA GLU A 231 18.29 27.88 -1.44
C GLU A 231 19.80 27.71 -1.66
N GLU A 232 20.43 26.73 -1.01
CA GLU A 232 21.88 26.54 -1.11
C GLU A 232 22.34 25.72 -2.33
N GLY A 233 21.42 25.08 -3.07
CA GLY A 233 21.79 24.25 -4.23
C GLY A 233 22.71 23.06 -3.87
N SER A 234 22.72 22.66 -2.60
CA SER A 234 23.55 21.60 -2.02
C SER A 234 23.17 20.20 -2.49
N TYR A 235 22.03 20.04 -3.19
CA TYR A 235 21.59 18.78 -3.77
C TYR A 235 21.08 18.96 -5.19
N GLY A 236 21.14 17.89 -5.98
CA GLY A 236 20.68 17.92 -7.36
C GLY A 236 20.79 16.57 -8.06
N PHE A 237 20.95 16.65 -9.38
CA PHE A 237 21.12 15.51 -10.27
C PHE A 237 22.25 15.77 -11.24
N PHE A 238 23.06 14.76 -11.54
CA PHE A 238 24.14 14.83 -12.51
C PHE A 238 23.88 13.86 -13.67
N LEU A 239 24.26 14.25 -14.89
CA LEU A 239 24.32 13.35 -16.03
C LEU A 239 25.49 13.70 -16.94
N PHE A 240 25.98 12.70 -17.67
CA PHE A 240 26.85 12.91 -18.82
C PHE A 240 26.02 13.22 -20.06
N ASP A 241 26.50 14.13 -20.91
CA ASP A 241 25.90 14.46 -22.22
C ASP A 241 26.95 14.35 -23.33
N PRO A 242 27.45 13.12 -23.63
CA PRO A 242 28.51 12.94 -24.61
C PRO A 242 28.09 13.35 -26.03
N ALA A 243 26.78 13.35 -26.30
CA ALA A 243 26.20 13.76 -27.58
C ALA A 243 25.95 15.28 -27.68
N ARG A 244 26.24 16.06 -26.63
CA ARG A 244 26.05 17.53 -26.55
C ARG A 244 24.67 17.98 -27.02
N GLN A 245 23.64 17.29 -26.54
CA GLN A 245 22.26 17.55 -26.93
C GLN A 245 21.64 18.74 -26.19
N TRP A 246 22.19 19.07 -25.02
CA TRP A 246 21.79 20.22 -24.22
C TRP A 246 22.63 21.47 -24.56
N ASP A 247 21.94 22.59 -24.74
CA ASP A 247 22.52 23.91 -24.94
C ASP A 247 21.87 24.87 -23.93
N ASP A 248 22.66 25.49 -23.06
CA ASP A 248 22.17 26.38 -22.00
C ASP A 248 22.06 27.85 -22.43
N GLU A 249 22.50 28.18 -23.65
CA GLU A 249 22.32 29.48 -24.29
C GLU A 249 21.00 29.56 -25.05
N ASP A 250 20.47 28.42 -25.54
CA ASP A 250 19.18 28.34 -26.24
C ASP A 250 17.98 28.45 -25.27
N PRO A 251 17.20 29.56 -25.28
CA PRO A 251 16.04 29.71 -24.41
C PRO A 251 14.93 28.68 -24.68
N ASP A 252 14.84 28.13 -25.90
CA ASP A 252 13.79 27.17 -26.28
C ASP A 252 13.99 25.78 -25.66
N LYS A 253 15.19 25.50 -25.14
CA LYS A 253 15.49 24.28 -24.37
C LYS A 253 14.90 24.31 -22.96
N TYR A 254 14.53 25.49 -22.45
CA TYR A 254 13.96 25.65 -21.10
C TYR A 254 12.43 25.51 -21.07
N PRO A 255 11.84 25.08 -19.93
CA PRO A 255 10.38 25.05 -19.78
C PRO A 255 9.75 26.44 -19.91
N GLU A 256 8.58 26.53 -20.56
CA GLU A 256 7.84 27.79 -20.79
C GLU A 256 7.70 28.66 -19.54
N ASN A 257 7.33 28.03 -18.43
CA ASN A 257 7.04 28.73 -17.19
C ASN A 257 8.27 29.40 -16.58
N TRP A 258 9.48 29.05 -17.03
CA TRP A 258 10.74 29.64 -16.59
C TRP A 258 11.11 30.91 -17.36
N LEU A 259 10.52 31.12 -18.53
CA LEU A 259 10.88 32.21 -19.42
C LEU A 259 9.98 33.43 -19.17
N GLU A 260 10.54 34.61 -19.34
CA GLU A 260 9.84 35.89 -19.43
C GLU A 260 10.33 36.64 -20.66
N GLU A 261 9.43 37.37 -21.31
CA GLU A 261 9.78 38.30 -22.36
C GLU A 261 9.97 39.69 -21.73
N LYS A 262 11.13 40.30 -21.95
CA LYS A 262 11.39 41.68 -21.52
C LYS A 262 12.04 42.45 -22.66
N LYS A 263 11.36 43.49 -23.16
CA LYS A 263 11.80 44.31 -24.30
C LYS A 263 12.06 43.50 -25.59
N GLY A 264 11.28 42.46 -25.85
CA GLY A 264 11.41 41.61 -27.04
C GLY A 264 12.48 40.52 -26.96
N GLU A 265 13.25 40.45 -25.87
CA GLU A 265 14.19 39.36 -25.61
C GLU A 265 13.60 38.35 -24.61
N ILE A 266 13.67 37.08 -24.96
CA ILE A 266 13.25 35.96 -24.11
C ILE A 266 14.41 35.62 -23.17
N ARG A 267 14.14 35.60 -21.88
CA ARG A 267 15.14 35.27 -20.86
C ARG A 267 14.55 34.42 -19.75
N VAL A 268 15.41 33.66 -19.06
CA VAL A 268 15.01 32.95 -17.84
C VAL A 268 14.70 33.96 -16.72
N LYS A 269 13.50 33.86 -16.16
CA LYS A 269 13.00 34.61 -15.00
C LYS A 269 13.99 34.55 -13.86
N SER A 270 14.13 35.66 -13.14
CA SER A 270 15.05 35.78 -12.00
C SER A 270 14.87 34.67 -10.96
N SER A 271 13.62 34.30 -10.67
CA SER A 271 13.27 33.24 -9.72
C SER A 271 13.76 31.84 -10.11
N PHE A 272 13.99 31.59 -11.40
CA PHE A 272 14.40 30.30 -11.94
C PHE A 272 15.89 30.20 -12.29
N ARG A 273 16.62 31.33 -12.35
CA ARG A 273 18.05 31.35 -12.69
C ARG A 273 18.92 30.46 -11.81
N LYS A 274 18.58 30.36 -10.51
CA LYS A 274 19.30 29.50 -9.55
C LYS A 274 19.16 27.99 -9.83
N PHE A 275 18.21 27.59 -10.68
CA PHE A 275 17.97 26.19 -11.05
C PHE A 275 18.44 25.86 -12.47
N LYS A 276 19.15 26.76 -13.16
CA LYS A 276 19.75 26.45 -14.47
C LYS A 276 20.71 25.25 -14.33
N PRO A 277 20.74 24.33 -15.30
CA PRO A 277 21.81 23.34 -15.40
C PRO A 277 23.19 24.02 -15.43
N GLN A 278 24.17 23.43 -14.76
CA GLN A 278 25.53 23.95 -14.61
C GLN A 278 26.52 22.91 -15.13
N ARG A 279 27.47 23.35 -15.95
CA ARG A 279 28.51 22.49 -16.50
C ARG A 279 29.55 22.16 -15.44
N LEU A 280 29.84 20.88 -15.24
CA LEU A 280 30.87 20.39 -14.31
C LEU A 280 31.76 19.37 -15.01
N TYR A 281 32.99 19.23 -14.53
CA TYR A 281 33.93 18.18 -14.92
C TYR A 281 34.18 17.33 -13.69
N VAL A 282 33.86 16.03 -13.75
CA VAL A 282 33.79 15.18 -12.57
C VAL A 282 34.61 13.91 -12.76
N GLU A 283 35.44 13.59 -11.77
CA GLU A 283 36.22 12.34 -11.70
C GLU A 283 35.40 11.19 -11.09
N PRO A 284 35.81 9.91 -11.26
CA PRO A 284 35.08 8.76 -10.71
C PRO A 284 34.94 8.72 -9.17
N ASN A 285 35.77 9.47 -8.45
CA ASN A 285 35.69 9.65 -6.99
C ASN A 285 34.65 10.72 -6.58
N GLY A 286 34.15 11.50 -7.54
CA GLY A 286 33.21 12.61 -7.32
C GLY A 286 33.85 14.00 -7.27
N HIS A 287 35.18 14.11 -7.33
CA HIS A 287 35.85 15.41 -7.29
C HIS A 287 35.62 16.18 -8.58
N CYS A 288 35.31 17.46 -8.46
CA CYS A 288 35.11 18.34 -9.60
C CYS A 288 36.43 19.01 -10.01
N THR A 289 37.14 18.46 -10.99
CA THR A 289 38.39 19.02 -11.52
C THR A 289 38.32 19.12 -13.04
N HIS A 290 39.14 20.00 -13.66
CA HIS A 290 39.23 20.09 -15.13
C HIS A 290 39.78 18.82 -15.80
N GLN A 291 40.29 17.84 -15.04
CA GLN A 291 40.73 16.54 -15.55
C GLN A 291 39.58 15.51 -15.60
N GLY A 292 38.46 15.80 -14.93
CA GLY A 292 37.27 14.96 -14.93
C GLY A 292 36.52 14.98 -16.26
N GLU A 293 35.57 14.06 -16.39
CA GLU A 293 34.69 13.96 -17.56
C GLU A 293 33.57 15.00 -17.49
N GLU A 294 33.24 15.57 -18.65
CA GLU A 294 32.27 16.66 -18.75
C GLU A 294 30.82 16.18 -18.58
N GLY A 295 30.04 16.87 -17.75
CA GLY A 295 28.60 16.65 -17.61
C GLY A 295 27.83 17.84 -17.07
N TRP A 296 26.54 17.63 -16.82
CA TRP A 296 25.60 18.66 -16.37
C TRP A 296 25.08 18.36 -14.97
N TYR A 297 25.14 19.35 -14.09
CA TYR A 297 24.50 19.36 -12.77
C TYR A 297 23.21 20.17 -12.80
N ILE A 298 22.11 19.56 -12.35
CA ILE A 298 20.79 20.18 -12.24
C ILE A 298 20.51 20.47 -10.76
N PRO A 299 20.48 21.73 -10.32
CA PRO A 299 20.28 22.07 -8.91
C PRO A 299 18.84 21.83 -8.41
N GLY A 300 18.75 21.28 -7.20
CA GLY A 300 17.51 21.07 -6.44
C GLY A 300 16.60 19.97 -7.00
N SER A 301 15.31 20.06 -6.68
CA SER A 301 14.27 19.15 -7.20
C SER A 301 14.28 19.07 -8.73
N PHE A 302 14.09 17.85 -9.27
CA PHE A 302 14.14 17.56 -10.70
C PHE A 302 12.96 18.23 -11.43
N ARG A 303 13.24 19.25 -12.23
CA ARG A 303 12.19 20.07 -12.87
C ARG A 303 11.96 19.72 -14.33
N PHE A 304 12.98 19.27 -15.06
CA PHE A 304 12.80 18.82 -16.43
C PHE A 304 13.97 17.92 -16.88
N CYS A 305 13.73 17.10 -17.90
CA CYS A 305 14.74 16.25 -18.51
C CYS A 305 15.52 16.99 -19.61
N LEU A 306 16.85 16.99 -19.56
CA LEU A 306 17.70 17.63 -20.58
C LEU A 306 17.65 16.92 -21.93
N HIS A 307 17.35 15.62 -21.96
CA HIS A 307 17.27 14.83 -23.19
C HIS A 307 15.91 15.01 -23.91
N CYS A 308 14.80 14.76 -23.22
CA CYS A 308 13.47 14.83 -23.82
C CYS A 308 12.69 16.12 -23.52
N GLY A 309 13.20 17.07 -22.73
CA GLY A 309 12.49 18.33 -22.42
C GLY A 309 11.22 18.18 -21.56
N ALA A 310 10.93 16.99 -21.04
CA ALA A 310 9.75 16.74 -20.21
C ALA A 310 9.81 17.59 -18.92
N ALA A 311 8.85 18.49 -18.72
CA ALA A 311 8.81 19.39 -17.57
C ALA A 311 7.84 18.92 -16.47
N TYR A 312 8.23 19.16 -15.22
CA TYR A 312 7.54 18.74 -14.01
C TYR A 312 7.37 19.93 -13.05
N ALA A 313 6.27 19.93 -12.30
CA ALA A 313 6.10 20.88 -11.21
C ALA A 313 7.13 20.59 -10.11
N ALA A 314 7.69 21.63 -9.48
CA ALA A 314 8.68 21.47 -8.40
C ALA A 314 8.12 20.71 -7.18
N ARG A 315 6.82 20.88 -6.88
CA ARG A 315 6.13 20.18 -5.79
C ARG A 315 5.98 18.68 -6.09
N GLY A 316 6.19 17.85 -5.08
CA GLY A 316 6.11 16.38 -5.18
C GLY A 316 7.47 15.69 -5.03
N ARG A 317 7.50 14.36 -5.03
CA ARG A 317 8.71 13.53 -4.86
C ARG A 317 9.42 13.31 -6.20
N ASP A 318 10.74 13.41 -6.23
CA ASP A 318 11.54 13.22 -7.46
C ASP A 318 11.49 11.77 -7.96
N ALA A 319 11.32 10.79 -7.07
CA ALA A 319 11.07 9.40 -7.42
C ALA A 319 9.80 9.17 -8.28
N ASN A 320 8.89 10.14 -8.35
CA ASN A 320 7.73 10.09 -9.26
C ASN A 320 8.08 10.57 -10.69
N ARG A 321 9.25 11.19 -10.88
CA ARG A 321 9.72 11.81 -12.14
C ARG A 321 10.88 11.01 -12.75
N LEU A 322 11.77 10.54 -11.89
CA LEU A 322 12.86 9.61 -12.21
C LEU A 322 12.59 8.27 -11.51
N ILE A 323 12.84 7.15 -12.18
CA ILE A 323 12.55 5.79 -11.68
C ILE A 323 13.84 4.97 -11.60
N GLY A 324 14.03 4.21 -10.53
CA GLY A 324 15.09 3.20 -10.45
C GLY A 324 14.70 1.92 -11.20
N LEU A 325 15.55 0.88 -11.15
CA LEU A 325 15.19 -0.45 -11.67
C LEU A 325 14.03 -1.07 -10.87
N SER A 326 14.01 -0.89 -9.54
CA SER A 326 12.79 -1.03 -8.73
C SER A 326 12.05 0.30 -8.64
N GLY A 327 10.92 0.38 -9.33
CA GLY A 327 9.91 1.41 -9.10
C GLY A 327 8.60 0.86 -8.53
N GLU A 328 8.59 -0.39 -8.09
CA GLU A 328 7.37 -1.10 -7.69
C GLU A 328 6.87 -0.65 -6.31
N GLY A 329 5.57 -0.39 -6.21
CA GLY A 329 4.91 -0.18 -4.94
C GLY A 329 4.55 -1.52 -4.30
N ARG A 330 4.91 -1.73 -3.03
CA ARG A 330 4.63 -2.98 -2.28
C ARG A 330 3.16 -3.43 -2.39
N SER A 331 2.22 -2.48 -2.35
CA SER A 331 0.78 -2.79 -2.48
C SER A 331 0.39 -3.24 -3.89
N SER A 332 1.00 -2.68 -4.93
CA SER A 332 0.78 -3.10 -6.30
C SER A 332 1.36 -4.49 -6.54
N ALA A 333 2.58 -4.76 -6.07
CA ALA A 333 3.20 -6.09 -6.14
C ALA A 333 2.34 -7.14 -5.41
N THR A 334 1.90 -6.83 -4.19
CA THR A 334 0.99 -7.71 -3.43
C THR A 334 -0.28 -8.02 -4.21
N THR A 335 -0.95 -7.00 -4.73
CA THR A 335 -2.21 -7.19 -5.47
C THR A 335 -2.01 -8.06 -6.71
N VAL A 336 -0.93 -7.86 -7.46
CA VAL A 336 -0.62 -8.65 -8.66
C VAL A 336 -0.35 -10.11 -8.29
N LEU A 337 0.49 -10.36 -7.27
CA LEU A 337 0.82 -11.71 -6.83
C LEU A 337 -0.39 -12.46 -6.28
N THR A 338 -1.18 -11.82 -5.41
CA THR A 338 -2.37 -12.46 -4.83
C THR A 338 -3.45 -12.70 -5.87
N LEU A 339 -3.68 -11.74 -6.78
CA LEU A 339 -4.64 -11.91 -7.87
C LEU A 339 -4.19 -13.01 -8.83
N SER A 340 -2.90 -13.09 -9.18
CA SER A 340 -2.37 -14.14 -10.04
C SER A 340 -2.56 -15.52 -9.43
N ALA A 341 -2.27 -15.67 -8.13
CA ALA A 341 -2.49 -16.93 -7.42
C ALA A 341 -3.98 -17.32 -7.39
N LEU A 342 -4.87 -16.39 -7.03
CA LEU A 342 -6.31 -16.64 -6.99
C LEU A 342 -6.90 -16.98 -8.36
N ARG A 343 -6.46 -16.30 -9.42
CA ARG A 343 -6.90 -16.61 -10.77
C ARG A 343 -6.48 -18.01 -11.19
N TYR A 344 -5.26 -18.44 -10.86
CA TYR A 344 -4.85 -19.82 -11.08
C TYR A 344 -5.79 -20.80 -10.34
N LEU A 345 -6.01 -20.59 -9.05
CA LEU A 345 -6.89 -21.44 -8.23
C LEU A 345 -8.33 -21.50 -8.75
N LEU A 346 -8.88 -20.39 -9.24
CA LEU A 346 -10.28 -20.31 -9.66
C LEU A 346 -10.50 -20.72 -11.12
N GLU A 347 -9.54 -20.44 -12.01
CA GLU A 347 -9.70 -20.61 -13.46
C GLU A 347 -8.99 -21.85 -14.03
N GLN A 348 -7.93 -22.35 -13.37
CA GLN A 348 -7.07 -23.42 -13.92
C GLN A 348 -7.00 -24.68 -13.05
N ASP A 349 -7.17 -24.52 -11.73
CA ASP A 349 -7.09 -25.65 -10.81
C ASP A 349 -8.44 -26.37 -10.72
N ASP A 350 -8.46 -27.67 -11.01
CA ASP A 350 -9.65 -28.53 -10.91
C ASP A 350 -9.55 -29.55 -9.76
N GLU A 351 -8.41 -29.60 -9.06
CA GLU A 351 -8.12 -30.58 -8.01
C GLU A 351 -8.59 -30.10 -6.62
N LEU A 352 -8.51 -28.79 -6.35
CA LEU A 352 -8.91 -28.22 -5.07
C LEU A 352 -10.41 -28.00 -4.99
N SER A 353 -10.98 -28.26 -3.81
CA SER A 353 -12.38 -27.94 -3.53
C SER A 353 -12.64 -26.44 -3.59
N ALA A 354 -13.89 -26.05 -3.89
CA ALA A 354 -14.27 -24.64 -3.96
C ALA A 354 -13.95 -23.85 -2.68
N ASP A 355 -14.03 -24.50 -1.51
CA ASP A 355 -13.75 -23.90 -0.21
C ASP A 355 -12.25 -23.70 0.06
N ALA A 356 -11.38 -24.40 -0.68
CA ALA A 356 -9.93 -24.30 -0.58
C ALA A 356 -9.34 -23.20 -1.49
N LYS A 357 -10.10 -22.76 -2.50
CA LYS A 357 -9.73 -21.71 -3.46
C LYS A 357 -9.85 -20.31 -2.83
N LYS A 358 -8.99 -20.03 -1.86
CA LYS A 358 -8.90 -18.78 -1.08
C LYS A 358 -7.46 -18.50 -0.65
N LEU A 359 -7.17 -17.25 -0.30
CA LEU A 359 -5.83 -16.79 0.04
C LEU A 359 -5.81 -15.99 1.35
N LEU A 360 -4.88 -16.37 2.24
CA LEU A 360 -4.62 -15.64 3.49
C LEU A 360 -3.32 -14.83 3.35
N GLY A 361 -3.43 -13.51 3.42
CA GLY A 361 -2.30 -12.58 3.35
C GLY A 361 -1.87 -12.09 4.73
N PHE A 362 -0.60 -12.20 5.09
CA PHE A 362 -0.04 -11.68 6.34
C PHE A 362 0.75 -10.39 6.12
N THR A 363 0.64 -9.48 7.10
CA THR A 363 1.46 -8.27 7.21
C THR A 363 1.70 -7.95 8.68
N ASP A 364 2.89 -7.48 9.02
CA ASP A 364 3.23 -7.10 10.39
C ASP A 364 2.59 -5.78 10.84
N ASN A 365 2.18 -4.95 9.87
CA ASN A 365 1.54 -3.67 10.12
C ASN A 365 0.04 -3.77 9.86
N ARG A 366 -0.76 -3.40 10.87
CA ARG A 366 -2.23 -3.39 10.79
C ARG A 366 -2.75 -2.35 9.78
N GLN A 367 -2.10 -1.19 9.65
CA GLN A 367 -2.45 -0.17 8.64
C GLN A 367 -2.22 -0.70 7.23
N ASP A 368 -1.15 -1.49 7.05
CA ASP A 368 -0.86 -2.12 5.75
C ASP A 368 -1.91 -3.17 5.37
N ALA A 369 -2.50 -3.89 6.34
CA ALA A 369 -3.58 -4.84 6.08
C ALA A 369 -4.82 -4.13 5.54
N SER A 370 -5.23 -3.04 6.20
CA SER A 370 -6.37 -2.21 5.78
C SER A 370 -6.13 -1.58 4.40
N LEU A 371 -4.95 -0.97 4.21
CA LEU A 371 -4.53 -0.41 2.93
C LEU A 371 -4.57 -1.46 1.82
N GLN A 372 -4.07 -2.67 2.09
CA GLN A 372 -3.98 -3.72 1.09
C GLN A 372 -5.35 -4.27 0.70
N ALA A 373 -6.28 -4.39 1.65
CA ALA A 373 -7.67 -4.77 1.36
C ALA A 373 -8.35 -3.74 0.45
N GLY A 374 -8.28 -2.45 0.80
CA GLY A 374 -8.84 -1.36 -0.03
C GLY A 374 -8.19 -1.29 -1.42
N HIS A 375 -6.85 -1.33 -1.48
CA HIS A 375 -6.11 -1.30 -2.75
C HIS A 375 -6.45 -2.49 -3.65
N PHE A 376 -6.64 -3.70 -3.09
CA PHE A 376 -7.03 -4.87 -3.85
C PHE A 376 -8.43 -4.68 -4.48
N ASN A 377 -9.41 -4.25 -3.68
CA ASN A 377 -10.78 -4.04 -4.15
C ASN A 377 -10.86 -2.94 -5.24
N ASP A 378 -10.19 -1.81 -5.03
CA ASP A 378 -10.09 -0.73 -6.02
C ASP A 378 -9.47 -1.23 -7.34
N PHE A 379 -8.43 -2.07 -7.23
CA PHE A 379 -7.76 -2.63 -8.40
C PHE A 379 -8.66 -3.60 -9.17
N VAL A 380 -9.38 -4.49 -8.49
CA VAL A 380 -10.38 -5.39 -9.10
C VAL A 380 -11.47 -4.60 -9.79
N GLN A 381 -11.95 -3.51 -9.19
CA GLN A 381 -12.96 -2.64 -9.81
C GLN A 381 -12.45 -1.99 -11.11
N ILE A 382 -11.23 -1.43 -11.10
CA ILE A 382 -10.60 -0.87 -12.31
C ILE A 382 -10.41 -1.93 -13.37
N LEU A 383 -10.01 -3.14 -12.95
CA LEU A 383 -9.82 -4.29 -13.83
C LEU A 383 -11.13 -4.70 -14.52
N LEU A 384 -12.23 -4.78 -13.76
CA LEU A 384 -13.57 -5.06 -14.30
C LEU A 384 -14.04 -3.97 -15.25
N LEU A 385 -13.88 -2.68 -14.89
CA LEU A 385 -14.27 -1.55 -15.74
C LEU A 385 -13.54 -1.57 -17.09
N ARG A 386 -12.21 -1.69 -17.07
CA ARG A 386 -11.39 -1.72 -18.29
C ARG A 386 -11.59 -3.01 -19.07
N GLY A 387 -11.71 -4.15 -18.41
CA GLY A 387 -12.04 -5.42 -19.06
C GLY A 387 -13.40 -5.38 -19.77
N ALA A 388 -14.42 -4.79 -19.15
CA ALA A 388 -15.74 -4.61 -19.74
C ALA A 388 -15.73 -3.65 -20.93
N LEU A 389 -14.96 -2.55 -20.86
CA LEU A 389 -14.73 -1.67 -22.00
C LEU A 389 -14.07 -2.42 -23.16
N LEU A 390 -13.02 -3.20 -22.89
CA LEU A 390 -12.32 -3.97 -23.91
C LEU A 390 -13.23 -5.05 -24.54
N ALA A 391 -14.07 -5.70 -23.73
CA ALA A 391 -15.07 -6.66 -24.22
C ALA A 391 -16.14 -5.97 -25.08
N ALA A 392 -16.58 -4.76 -24.71
CA ALA A 392 -17.57 -3.99 -25.43
C ALA A 392 -17.06 -3.52 -26.80
N VAL A 393 -15.84 -2.96 -26.87
CA VAL A 393 -15.24 -2.58 -28.17
C VAL A 393 -14.84 -3.81 -28.99
N GLY A 394 -14.53 -4.94 -28.34
CA GLY A 394 -14.26 -6.20 -29.01
C GLY A 394 -15.47 -6.79 -29.72
N GLU A 395 -16.66 -6.64 -29.16
CA GLU A 395 -17.93 -7.06 -29.77
C GLU A 395 -18.32 -6.18 -30.98
N ALA A 396 -17.90 -4.91 -30.99
CA ALA A 396 -18.10 -4.02 -32.13
C ALA A 396 -17.26 -4.42 -33.37
N GLY A 397 -16.29 -5.34 -33.23
CA GLY A 397 -15.45 -5.81 -34.33
C GLY A 397 -14.60 -4.69 -34.93
N GLU A 398 -14.73 -4.48 -36.25
CA GLU A 398 -14.12 -3.34 -36.98
C GLU A 398 -14.91 -2.03 -36.80
N GLY A 399 -16.08 -2.08 -36.18
CA GLY A 399 -16.89 -0.91 -35.85
C GLY A 399 -16.36 -0.11 -34.66
N TYR A 400 -17.18 0.81 -34.18
CA TYR A 400 -16.85 1.70 -33.07
C TYR A 400 -18.04 1.90 -32.13
N LEU A 401 -17.75 2.31 -30.89
CA LEU A 401 -18.75 2.79 -29.95
C LEU A 401 -18.67 4.30 -29.82
N THR A 402 -19.81 4.95 -29.58
CA THR A 402 -19.92 6.40 -29.38
C THR A 402 -20.39 6.73 -27.97
N ASP A 403 -20.40 8.02 -27.60
CA ASP A 403 -20.85 8.50 -26.28
C ASP A 403 -22.23 7.98 -25.88
N SER A 404 -23.15 7.85 -26.84
CA SER A 404 -24.55 7.49 -26.58
C SER A 404 -24.73 6.03 -26.16
N VAL A 405 -23.85 5.12 -26.59
CA VAL A 405 -23.98 3.67 -26.39
C VAL A 405 -22.91 3.06 -25.51
N ILE A 406 -21.74 3.69 -25.37
CA ILE A 406 -20.59 3.08 -24.69
C ILE A 406 -20.89 2.68 -23.24
N ALA A 407 -21.52 3.55 -22.45
CA ALA A 407 -21.86 3.26 -21.07
C ALA A 407 -22.88 2.12 -20.96
N GLN A 408 -23.81 2.00 -21.92
CA GLN A 408 -24.79 0.92 -21.97
C GLN A 408 -24.14 -0.42 -22.33
N GLN A 409 -23.15 -0.44 -23.23
CA GLN A 409 -22.44 -1.67 -23.58
C GLN A 409 -21.54 -2.15 -22.44
N VAL A 410 -20.80 -1.25 -21.80
CA VAL A 410 -20.01 -1.58 -20.59
C VAL A 410 -20.91 -2.12 -19.48
N PHE A 411 -22.07 -1.48 -19.26
CA PHE A 411 -23.08 -1.95 -18.29
C PHE A 411 -23.56 -3.39 -18.57
N ARG A 412 -23.79 -3.74 -19.85
CA ARG A 412 -24.16 -5.11 -20.27
C ARG A 412 -23.02 -6.11 -20.10
N LYS A 413 -21.78 -5.73 -20.47
CA LYS A 413 -20.60 -6.60 -20.31
C LYS A 413 -20.25 -6.88 -18.85
N LEU A 414 -20.59 -5.98 -17.93
CA LEU A 414 -20.53 -6.23 -16.48
C LEU A 414 -21.70 -7.12 -15.98
N GLY A 415 -22.70 -7.40 -16.82
CA GLY A 415 -23.89 -8.18 -16.47
C GLY A 415 -24.89 -7.45 -15.56
N PHE A 416 -24.78 -6.12 -15.45
CA PHE A 416 -25.63 -5.32 -14.57
C PHE A 416 -27.07 -5.18 -15.05
N ASP A 417 -27.32 -5.48 -16.32
CA ASP A 417 -28.64 -5.63 -16.91
C ASP A 417 -29.36 -6.89 -16.44
N ARG A 418 -28.62 -7.91 -16.03
CA ARG A 418 -29.14 -9.20 -15.55
C ARG A 418 -29.26 -9.27 -14.02
N SER A 419 -28.27 -8.75 -13.29
CA SER A 419 -28.28 -8.73 -11.82
C SER A 419 -27.96 -7.34 -11.26
N GLY A 420 -28.69 -6.96 -10.21
CA GLY A 420 -28.50 -5.73 -9.47
C GLY A 420 -27.73 -5.83 -8.18
N GLU A 421 -27.38 -7.04 -7.76
CA GLU A 421 -26.85 -7.32 -6.42
C GLU A 421 -25.55 -6.58 -6.13
N GLU A 422 -24.75 -6.32 -7.17
CA GLU A 422 -23.43 -5.68 -7.05
C GLU A 422 -23.49 -4.18 -6.79
N TYR A 423 -24.48 -3.48 -7.34
CA TYR A 423 -24.45 -2.03 -7.42
C TYR A 423 -25.70 -1.34 -6.86
N LEU A 424 -26.83 -2.05 -6.71
CA LEU A 424 -28.04 -1.46 -6.14
C LEU A 424 -27.95 -1.33 -4.62
N GLU A 425 -28.35 -0.18 -4.10
CA GLU A 425 -28.59 0.01 -2.65
C GLU A 425 -29.74 -0.89 -2.16
N ASN A 426 -30.80 -1.03 -2.97
CA ASN A 426 -31.89 -1.98 -2.74
C ASN A 426 -31.93 -3.04 -3.86
N PRO A 427 -31.32 -4.23 -3.65
CA PRO A 427 -31.28 -5.30 -4.67
C PRO A 427 -32.67 -5.79 -5.12
N GLN A 428 -33.70 -5.62 -4.27
CA GLN A 428 -35.08 -6.01 -4.58
C GLN A 428 -35.86 -4.94 -5.33
N ALA A 429 -35.25 -3.79 -5.66
CA ALA A 429 -35.91 -2.71 -6.38
C ALA A 429 -36.44 -3.20 -7.73
N ARG A 430 -37.70 -2.89 -8.02
CA ARG A 430 -38.37 -3.20 -9.30
C ARG A 430 -38.97 -1.92 -9.92
N GLY A 431 -39.36 -1.99 -11.19
CA GLY A 431 -40.09 -0.93 -11.87
C GLY A 431 -39.31 0.40 -11.95
N PRO A 432 -39.92 1.56 -11.66
CA PRO A 432 -39.27 2.88 -11.80
C PRO A 432 -38.00 3.06 -10.97
N GLY A 433 -37.96 2.52 -9.75
CA GLY A 433 -36.77 2.61 -8.89
C GLY A 433 -35.56 1.90 -9.49
N ARG A 434 -35.77 0.69 -10.02
CA ARG A 434 -34.74 -0.08 -10.74
C ARG A 434 -34.24 0.67 -11.97
N ARG A 435 -35.14 1.20 -12.80
CA ARG A 435 -34.76 1.96 -14.01
C ARG A 435 -33.90 3.19 -13.68
N ARG A 436 -34.30 3.97 -12.67
CA ARG A 436 -33.52 5.14 -12.21
C ARG A 436 -32.14 4.75 -11.68
N ALA A 437 -32.04 3.62 -10.98
CA ALA A 437 -30.77 3.10 -10.49
C ALA A 437 -29.86 2.65 -11.64
N GLU A 438 -30.39 1.95 -12.65
CA GLU A 438 -29.66 1.57 -13.86
C GLU A 438 -29.18 2.79 -14.66
N GLU A 439 -30.03 3.82 -14.82
CA GLU A 439 -29.65 5.09 -15.44
C GLU A 439 -28.51 5.77 -14.67
N SER A 440 -28.60 5.78 -13.35
CA SER A 440 -27.57 6.35 -12.48
C SER A 440 -26.25 5.58 -12.61
N MET A 441 -26.30 4.25 -12.64
CA MET A 441 -25.12 3.39 -12.81
C MET A 441 -24.45 3.62 -14.17
N ARG A 442 -25.21 3.74 -15.25
CA ARG A 442 -24.67 4.11 -16.57
C ARG A 442 -24.05 5.50 -16.56
N GLY A 443 -24.64 6.45 -15.83
CA GLY A 443 -24.07 7.76 -15.59
C GLY A 443 -22.69 7.69 -14.95
N VAL A 444 -22.57 6.92 -13.86
CA VAL A 444 -21.31 6.71 -13.13
C VAL A 444 -20.27 6.01 -14.01
N LEU A 445 -20.64 4.93 -14.71
CA LEU A 445 -19.74 4.25 -15.64
C LEU A 445 -19.24 5.19 -16.74
N GLY A 446 -20.13 5.97 -17.35
CA GLY A 446 -19.75 6.96 -18.36
C GLY A 446 -18.72 7.97 -17.84
N TYR A 447 -18.93 8.53 -16.65
CA TYR A 447 -17.93 9.39 -16.02
C TYR A 447 -16.59 8.68 -15.82
N ARG A 448 -16.59 7.47 -15.26
CA ARG A 448 -15.34 6.71 -15.01
C ARG A 448 -14.59 6.40 -16.31
N LEU A 449 -15.28 6.10 -17.39
CA LEU A 449 -14.69 5.86 -18.71
C LEU A 449 -14.03 7.12 -19.28
N TYR A 450 -14.73 8.26 -19.26
CA TYR A 450 -14.16 9.54 -19.69
C TYR A 450 -12.98 9.97 -18.82
N PHE A 451 -13.10 9.79 -17.52
CA PHE A 451 -12.02 10.08 -16.58
C PHE A 451 -10.77 9.21 -16.84
N ASP A 452 -10.93 7.98 -17.34
CA ASP A 452 -9.81 7.08 -17.68
C ASP A 452 -9.08 7.47 -18.99
N LEU A 453 -9.69 8.31 -19.84
CA LEU A 453 -9.04 8.88 -21.05
C LEU A 453 -7.95 9.90 -20.73
N ARG A 454 -7.95 10.47 -19.53
CA ARG A 454 -6.93 11.44 -19.12
C ARG A 454 -5.55 10.82 -19.26
N ARG A 455 -4.54 11.65 -19.50
CA ARG A 455 -3.15 11.23 -19.55
C ARG A 455 -2.78 10.50 -18.25
N GLY A 456 -2.65 9.18 -18.32
CA GLY A 456 -2.31 8.33 -17.19
C GLY A 456 -0.84 8.46 -16.80
N TRP A 457 -0.55 8.96 -15.60
CA TRP A 457 0.82 8.98 -15.05
C TRP A 457 1.18 7.69 -14.28
N ARG A 458 0.22 6.78 -14.09
CA ARG A 458 0.36 5.58 -13.26
C ARG A 458 0.82 4.38 -14.10
N PHE A 459 2.13 4.21 -14.23
CA PHE A 459 2.76 3.07 -14.92
C PHE A 459 2.48 1.71 -14.27
N ASN A 460 2.14 1.69 -12.98
CA ASN A 460 1.79 0.48 -12.24
C ASN A 460 0.36 -0.03 -12.51
N ASN A 461 -0.44 0.70 -13.31
CA ASN A 461 -1.75 0.27 -13.79
C ASN A 461 -2.13 1.05 -15.08
N PRO A 462 -1.41 0.81 -16.20
CA PRO A 462 -1.58 1.55 -17.45
C PRO A 462 -2.99 1.37 -18.02
N ASN A 463 -3.54 2.41 -18.64
CA ASN A 463 -4.88 2.33 -19.26
C ASN A 463 -4.83 1.58 -20.60
N LEU A 464 -6.01 1.24 -21.15
CA LEU A 464 -6.10 0.43 -22.37
C LEU A 464 -5.47 1.10 -23.60
N GLU A 465 -5.51 2.44 -23.67
CA GLU A 465 -4.90 3.19 -24.77
C GLU A 465 -3.37 3.14 -24.71
N GLN A 466 -2.80 3.32 -23.52
CA GLN A 466 -1.35 3.17 -23.28
C GLN A 466 -0.87 1.77 -23.67
N LEU A 467 -1.67 0.74 -23.43
CA LEU A 467 -1.33 -0.64 -23.77
C LEU A 467 -1.55 -1.00 -25.25
N GLY A 468 -2.09 -0.07 -26.06
CA GLY A 468 -2.45 -0.36 -27.44
C GLY A 468 -3.58 -1.39 -27.57
N LEU A 469 -4.51 -1.42 -26.61
CA LEU A 469 -5.71 -2.26 -26.64
C LEU A 469 -6.97 -1.48 -27.04
N LEU A 470 -6.96 -0.17 -26.82
CA LEU A 470 -8.02 0.77 -27.19
C LEU A 470 -7.43 1.87 -28.07
N SER A 471 -8.15 2.23 -29.13
CA SER A 471 -7.84 3.39 -29.98
C SER A 471 -9.04 4.31 -30.01
N ILE A 472 -8.80 5.62 -29.91
CA ILE A 472 -9.85 6.63 -30.05
C ILE A 472 -9.67 7.32 -31.40
N ASP A 473 -10.74 7.33 -32.17
CA ASP A 473 -10.81 8.00 -33.45
C ASP A 473 -11.84 9.13 -33.43
N TYR A 474 -11.86 9.94 -34.48
CA TYR A 474 -12.67 11.15 -34.55
C TYR A 474 -13.56 11.12 -35.79
N GLU A 475 -14.87 11.16 -35.58
CA GLU A 475 -15.84 11.12 -36.68
C GLU A 475 -15.65 12.30 -37.65
N GLY A 476 -15.68 12.06 -38.96
CA GLY A 476 -15.54 13.13 -39.97
C GLY A 476 -14.15 13.76 -40.09
N LEU A 477 -13.14 13.32 -39.34
CA LEU A 477 -11.78 13.89 -39.41
C LEU A 477 -11.15 13.73 -40.80
N ASP A 478 -11.32 12.57 -41.43
CA ASP A 478 -10.81 12.28 -42.78
C ASP A 478 -11.49 13.16 -43.84
N GLU A 479 -12.79 13.43 -43.69
CA GLU A 479 -13.56 14.31 -44.56
C GLU A 479 -13.06 15.76 -44.45
N LEU A 480 -12.86 16.27 -43.23
CA LEU A 480 -12.24 17.58 -42.98
C LEU A 480 -10.85 17.70 -43.61
N CYS A 481 -10.04 16.65 -43.55
CA CYS A 481 -8.68 16.68 -44.12
C CYS A 481 -8.69 16.82 -45.65
N ARG A 482 -9.71 16.28 -46.32
CA ARG A 482 -9.89 16.37 -47.78
C ARG A 482 -10.68 17.59 -48.25
N ASP A 483 -11.42 18.25 -47.36
CA ASP A 483 -12.22 19.43 -47.70
C ASP A 483 -11.34 20.68 -47.89
N GLN A 484 -10.83 20.85 -49.11
CA GLN A 484 -9.94 21.94 -49.48
C GLN A 484 -10.55 23.34 -49.25
N ALA A 485 -11.87 23.50 -49.35
CA ALA A 485 -12.52 24.79 -49.18
C ALA A 485 -12.34 25.33 -47.75
N VAL A 486 -12.36 24.46 -46.74
CA VAL A 486 -12.10 24.85 -45.35
C VAL A 486 -10.67 25.39 -45.23
N TRP A 487 -9.68 24.65 -45.74
CA TRP A 487 -8.26 25.00 -45.60
C TRP A 487 -7.86 26.28 -46.35
N GLU A 488 -8.50 26.57 -47.48
CA GLU A 488 -8.29 27.80 -48.24
C GLU A 488 -8.84 29.05 -47.55
N THR A 489 -9.75 28.91 -46.60
CA THR A 489 -10.32 30.07 -45.87
C THR A 489 -9.56 30.42 -44.60
N LEU A 490 -8.63 29.57 -44.16
CA LEU A 490 -7.94 29.73 -42.88
C LEU A 490 -6.94 30.91 -42.88
N PRO A 491 -6.76 31.58 -41.71
CA PRO A 491 -5.79 32.65 -41.56
C PRO A 491 -4.35 32.25 -41.88
N PHE A 492 -3.95 31.02 -41.55
CA PHE A 492 -2.62 30.49 -41.87
C PHE A 492 -2.62 29.76 -43.22
N ARG A 493 -2.18 30.47 -44.27
CA ARG A 493 -2.26 30.00 -45.66
C ARG A 493 -1.42 28.76 -45.97
N GLY A 494 -0.33 28.53 -45.24
CA GLY A 494 0.54 27.36 -45.45
C GLY A 494 -0.18 26.02 -45.29
N LEU A 495 -1.24 25.95 -44.47
CA LEU A 495 -2.03 24.74 -44.26
C LEU A 495 -2.80 24.27 -45.50
N ALA A 496 -3.15 25.19 -46.42
CA ALA A 496 -3.88 24.87 -47.65
C ALA A 496 -3.04 24.06 -48.65
N ALA A 497 -1.72 24.14 -48.58
CA ALA A 497 -0.81 23.41 -49.47
C ALA A 497 -0.38 22.03 -48.92
N ILE A 498 -0.79 21.68 -47.69
CA ILE A 498 -0.44 20.42 -47.05
C ILE A 498 -1.31 19.27 -47.56
N THR A 499 -0.72 18.07 -47.65
CA THR A 499 -1.44 16.83 -47.96
C THR A 499 -2.52 16.46 -46.92
N PRO A 500 -3.63 15.82 -47.32
CA PRO A 500 -4.64 15.32 -46.38
C PRO A 500 -4.07 14.43 -45.27
N GLU A 501 -3.08 13.60 -45.57
CA GLU A 501 -2.45 12.68 -44.63
C GLU A 501 -1.68 13.43 -43.53
N THR A 502 -0.96 14.51 -43.89
CA THR A 502 -0.27 15.35 -42.91
C THR A 502 -1.26 16.21 -42.11
N ARG A 503 -2.36 16.68 -42.73
CA ARG A 503 -3.45 17.38 -42.02
C ARG A 503 -4.07 16.48 -40.95
N GLU A 504 -4.39 15.23 -41.29
CA GLU A 504 -4.97 14.27 -40.34
C GLU A 504 -4.03 14.05 -39.15
N ARG A 505 -2.74 13.85 -39.44
CA ARG A 505 -1.71 13.67 -38.41
C ARG A 505 -1.64 14.84 -37.42
N VAL A 506 -1.63 16.07 -37.93
CA VAL A 506 -1.53 17.30 -37.15
C VAL A 506 -2.82 17.55 -36.35
N LEU A 507 -3.99 17.39 -36.96
CA LEU A 507 -5.27 17.55 -36.28
C LEU A 507 -5.47 16.48 -35.20
N ARG A 508 -5.12 15.22 -35.47
CA ARG A 508 -5.14 14.14 -34.49
C ARG A 508 -4.25 14.43 -33.29
N LEU A 509 -3.07 15.01 -33.49
CA LEU A 509 -2.18 15.45 -32.40
C LEU A 509 -2.86 16.51 -31.49
N VAL A 510 -3.55 17.49 -32.07
CA VAL A 510 -4.30 18.52 -31.33
C VAL A 510 -5.47 17.90 -30.56
N LEU A 511 -6.28 17.08 -31.23
CA LEU A 511 -7.45 16.42 -30.63
C LEU A 511 -7.05 15.45 -29.52
N ASP A 512 -5.97 14.69 -29.68
CA ASP A 512 -5.43 13.81 -28.65
C ASP A 512 -4.95 14.61 -27.43
N ALA A 513 -4.29 15.75 -27.65
CA ALA A 513 -3.85 16.62 -26.56
C ALA A 513 -5.05 17.17 -25.78
N MET A 514 -6.12 17.62 -26.46
CA MET A 514 -7.36 18.05 -25.84
C MET A 514 -8.00 16.92 -25.02
N ARG A 515 -8.19 15.75 -25.64
CA ARG A 515 -8.82 14.58 -25.02
C ARG A 515 -8.06 14.09 -23.79
N ARG A 516 -6.74 13.92 -23.90
CA ARG A 516 -5.88 13.45 -22.78
C ARG A 516 -5.77 14.47 -21.66
N SER A 517 -6.08 15.74 -21.90
CA SER A 517 -6.21 16.77 -20.87
C SER A 517 -7.67 16.98 -20.40
N LEU A 518 -8.60 16.11 -20.80
CA LEU A 518 -10.03 16.20 -20.51
C LEU A 518 -10.68 17.52 -20.96
N CYS A 519 -10.14 18.18 -21.98
CA CYS A 519 -10.77 19.32 -22.65
C CYS A 519 -11.91 18.86 -23.55
N ILE A 520 -12.88 18.15 -22.96
CA ILE A 520 -13.97 17.47 -23.67
C ILE A 520 -15.30 18.00 -23.12
N LYS A 521 -16.15 18.52 -23.99
CA LYS A 521 -17.52 18.87 -23.69
C LYS A 521 -18.37 17.60 -23.74
N SER A 522 -18.78 17.13 -22.57
CA SER A 522 -19.64 15.95 -22.40
C SER A 522 -20.47 16.10 -21.14
N ARG A 523 -21.69 15.54 -21.13
CA ARG A 523 -22.55 15.48 -19.94
C ARG A 523 -21.88 14.84 -18.72
N TYR A 524 -20.87 13.99 -18.94
CA TYR A 524 -20.16 13.31 -17.86
C TYR A 524 -19.14 14.22 -17.17
N LEU A 525 -18.69 15.29 -17.83
CA LEU A 525 -17.70 16.24 -17.32
C LEU A 525 -18.30 17.62 -17.00
N ASP A 526 -19.62 17.77 -17.17
CA ASP A 526 -20.36 18.97 -16.83
C ASP A 526 -20.63 19.06 -15.32
N PRO A 527 -20.26 20.17 -14.65
CA PRO A 527 -20.40 20.32 -13.20
C PRO A 527 -21.84 20.14 -12.69
N ASN A 528 -22.84 20.66 -13.42
CA ASN A 528 -24.24 20.61 -12.99
C ASN A 528 -24.79 19.18 -13.10
N GLN A 529 -24.47 18.48 -14.20
CA GLN A 529 -24.83 17.07 -14.38
C GLN A 529 -24.12 16.17 -13.37
N GLN A 530 -22.85 16.44 -13.07
CA GLN A 530 -22.09 15.72 -12.06
C GLN A 530 -22.71 15.83 -10.67
N GLU A 531 -23.17 17.02 -10.28
CA GLU A 531 -23.88 17.20 -9.00
C GLU A 531 -25.18 16.39 -8.93
N GLN A 532 -25.99 16.41 -10.00
CA GLN A 532 -27.21 15.61 -10.09
C GLN A 532 -26.91 14.11 -10.03
N LEU A 533 -25.90 13.65 -10.78
CA LEU A 533 -25.47 12.26 -10.81
C LEU A 533 -24.98 11.80 -9.43
N ARG A 534 -24.24 12.66 -8.71
CA ARG A 534 -23.77 12.41 -7.35
C ARG A 534 -24.93 12.19 -6.38
N ASN A 535 -25.94 13.06 -6.41
CA ASN A 535 -27.12 12.92 -5.55
C ASN A 535 -27.90 11.64 -5.84
N ARG A 536 -28.05 11.27 -7.13
CA ARG A 536 -28.70 10.01 -7.52
C ARG A 536 -27.88 8.79 -7.12
N SER A 537 -26.55 8.87 -7.25
CA SER A 537 -25.65 7.81 -6.82
C SER A 537 -25.86 7.48 -5.35
N TYR A 538 -25.87 8.48 -4.46
CA TYR A 538 -26.09 8.27 -3.02
C TYR A 538 -27.47 7.70 -2.69
N GLN A 539 -28.46 7.90 -3.56
CA GLN A 539 -29.81 7.41 -3.34
C GLN A 539 -30.01 5.96 -3.81
N TYR A 540 -29.39 5.58 -4.93
CA TYR A 540 -29.72 4.34 -5.63
C TYR A 540 -28.59 3.32 -5.69
N LEU A 541 -27.33 3.75 -5.52
CA LEU A 541 -26.15 2.93 -5.74
C LEU A 541 -25.39 2.71 -4.42
N LYS A 542 -24.84 1.50 -4.24
CA LYS A 542 -23.92 1.19 -3.14
C LYS A 542 -22.46 1.24 -3.55
N GLU A 543 -21.57 1.39 -2.57
CA GLU A 543 -20.12 1.26 -2.77
C GLU A 543 -19.75 -0.20 -3.16
N PRO A 544 -18.68 -0.41 -3.95
CA PRO A 544 -17.74 0.59 -4.49
C PRO A 544 -18.19 1.22 -5.83
N TRP A 545 -19.34 0.80 -6.38
CA TRP A 545 -19.78 1.23 -7.71
C TRP A 545 -20.36 2.65 -7.75
N GLY A 546 -21.02 3.09 -6.68
CA GLY A 546 -21.45 4.48 -6.50
C GLY A 546 -20.30 5.43 -6.17
N PHE A 547 -20.54 6.74 -6.28
CA PHE A 547 -19.64 7.76 -5.75
C PHE A 547 -19.64 7.79 -4.23
N SER A 548 -18.50 8.13 -3.63
CA SER A 548 -18.38 8.40 -2.19
C SER A 548 -18.52 9.90 -1.88
N GLU A 549 -18.91 10.26 -0.65
CA GLU A 549 -19.14 11.66 -0.23
C GLU A 549 -17.91 12.57 -0.39
N GLU A 550 -16.72 12.00 -0.27
CA GLU A 550 -15.46 12.73 -0.32
C GLU A 550 -14.87 12.80 -1.74
N GLU A 551 -15.47 12.08 -2.70
CA GLU A 551 -14.96 12.03 -4.06
C GLU A 551 -15.18 13.37 -4.77
N GLN A 552 -14.07 13.96 -5.24
CA GLN A 552 -14.10 15.15 -6.10
C GLN A 552 -14.06 14.72 -7.55
N LEU A 553 -15.16 14.96 -8.26
CA LEU A 553 -15.26 14.68 -9.69
C LEU A 553 -14.46 15.73 -10.47
N GLN A 554 -13.79 15.27 -11.52
CA GLN A 554 -13.02 16.14 -12.41
C GLN A 554 -13.95 16.69 -13.48
N GLU A 555 -13.97 18.01 -13.60
CA GLU A 555 -14.74 18.74 -14.61
C GLU A 555 -13.95 18.85 -15.92
N ALA A 556 -14.65 19.22 -16.99
CA ALA A 556 -14.07 19.45 -18.30
C ALA A 556 -12.99 20.56 -18.26
N GLY A 557 -11.86 20.28 -18.91
CA GLY A 557 -10.81 21.27 -19.15
C GLY A 557 -11.16 22.22 -20.30
N VAL A 558 -10.39 23.28 -20.46
CA VAL A 558 -10.50 24.22 -21.60
C VAL A 558 -9.10 24.49 -22.16
N LEU A 559 -8.91 24.27 -23.47
CA LEU A 559 -7.65 24.53 -24.16
C LEU A 559 -7.57 26.02 -24.55
N LEU A 560 -6.46 26.66 -24.21
CA LEU A 560 -6.14 28.04 -24.61
C LEU A 560 -5.08 28.03 -25.71
N VAL A 561 -5.18 28.92 -26.70
CA VAL A 561 -4.14 29.10 -27.73
C VAL A 561 -2.84 29.68 -27.13
N GLY A 562 -2.95 30.43 -26.03
CA GLY A 562 -1.82 31.08 -25.34
C GLY A 562 -1.43 30.45 -23.99
N SER A 563 -0.55 31.14 -23.28
CA SER A 563 -0.13 30.79 -21.92
C SER A 563 -1.28 30.99 -20.92
N ARG A 564 -1.22 30.28 -19.78
CA ARG A 564 -2.20 30.46 -18.70
C ARG A 564 -2.08 31.87 -18.09
N PRO A 565 -3.19 32.57 -17.80
CA PRO A 565 -3.17 33.86 -17.12
C PRO A 565 -2.60 33.74 -15.69
N GLN A 566 -1.79 34.73 -15.27
CA GLN A 566 -1.21 34.76 -13.92
C GLN A 566 -2.28 35.01 -12.84
N GLY A 567 -2.16 34.33 -11.69
CA GLY A 567 -2.97 34.59 -10.49
C GLY A 567 -4.27 33.78 -10.36
N ARG A 568 -4.77 33.13 -11.41
CA ARG A 568 -5.95 32.25 -11.31
C ARG A 568 -5.56 30.81 -10.97
N GLN A 569 -6.00 30.30 -9.82
CA GLN A 569 -5.85 28.89 -9.42
C GLN A 569 -6.81 27.94 -10.16
N ASN A 570 -7.31 28.30 -11.34
CA ASN A 570 -8.32 27.48 -12.01
C ASN A 570 -7.67 26.22 -12.59
N ARG A 571 -7.94 25.07 -11.96
CA ARG A 571 -7.24 23.79 -12.21
C ARG A 571 -7.52 23.20 -13.59
N ASN A 572 -8.57 23.68 -14.27
CA ASN A 572 -9.10 23.10 -15.51
C ASN A 572 -8.63 23.81 -16.80
N LEU A 573 -7.80 24.85 -16.71
CA LEU A 573 -7.26 25.52 -17.90
C LEU A 573 -6.02 24.79 -18.43
N VAL A 574 -5.96 24.53 -19.73
CA VAL A 574 -4.86 23.82 -20.40
C VAL A 574 -4.21 24.79 -21.40
N SER A 575 -2.89 24.93 -21.34
CA SER A 575 -2.17 25.83 -22.27
C SER A 575 -1.76 25.09 -23.52
N GLY A 576 -2.11 25.65 -24.67
CA GLY A 576 -1.66 25.26 -26.00
C GLY A 576 -0.62 26.21 -26.58
N SER A 577 0.11 26.97 -25.76
CA SER A 577 1.17 27.90 -26.22
C SER A 577 2.24 27.20 -27.07
N SER A 578 3.09 27.98 -27.74
CA SER A 578 4.21 27.47 -28.55
C SER A 578 5.22 26.66 -27.73
N ARG A 579 5.24 26.85 -26.41
CA ARG A 579 6.18 26.18 -25.50
C ARG A 579 5.53 25.06 -24.69
N SER A 580 4.22 24.87 -24.81
CA SER A 580 3.51 23.69 -24.30
C SER A 580 4.00 22.40 -24.98
N LEU A 581 3.69 21.24 -24.40
CA LEU A 581 4.05 19.96 -25.03
C LEU A 581 3.43 19.84 -26.44
N LEU A 582 2.17 20.24 -26.60
CA LEU A 582 1.51 20.29 -27.91
C LEU A 582 2.27 21.21 -28.87
N GLY A 583 2.67 22.39 -28.38
CA GLY A 583 3.41 23.36 -29.20
C GLY A 583 4.81 22.92 -29.60
N GLN A 584 5.53 22.23 -28.72
CA GLN A 584 6.83 21.65 -29.03
C GLN A 584 6.72 20.55 -30.10
N GLU A 585 5.70 19.71 -30.03
CA GLU A 585 5.47 18.65 -31.02
C GLU A 585 5.04 19.22 -32.38
N LEU A 586 4.16 20.22 -32.41
CA LEU A 586 3.76 20.94 -33.64
C LEU A 586 4.93 21.66 -34.32
N LYS A 587 6.00 22.01 -33.60
CA LYS A 587 7.20 22.64 -34.19
C LYS A 587 8.17 21.65 -34.83
N LYS A 588 8.02 20.33 -34.62
CA LYS A 588 8.97 19.34 -35.14
C LYS A 588 8.80 19.15 -36.65
N ARG A 589 9.89 19.31 -37.41
CA ARG A 589 9.93 19.03 -38.85
C ARG A 589 9.48 17.61 -39.20
N THR A 590 9.76 16.63 -38.33
CA THR A 590 9.36 15.22 -38.53
C THR A 590 7.86 14.99 -38.52
N LEU A 591 7.07 15.86 -37.86
CA LEU A 591 5.61 15.78 -37.88
C LEU A 591 5.08 16.04 -39.29
N TRP A 592 5.58 17.09 -39.93
CA TRP A 592 5.15 17.60 -41.23
C TRP A 592 5.82 16.88 -42.42
N GLY A 593 6.98 16.26 -42.22
CA GLY A 593 7.69 15.54 -43.29
C GLY A 593 8.09 16.47 -44.44
N GLY A 594 7.76 16.08 -45.68
CA GLY A 594 7.98 16.90 -46.87
C GLY A 594 7.15 18.19 -46.90
N ASP A 595 5.99 18.20 -46.25
CA ASP A 595 5.08 19.35 -46.23
C ASP A 595 5.60 20.50 -45.34
N PHE A 596 6.69 20.28 -44.59
CA PHE A 596 7.28 21.31 -43.74
C PHE A 596 7.71 22.56 -44.53
N GLU A 597 8.08 22.39 -45.81
CA GLU A 597 8.48 23.49 -46.68
C GLU A 597 7.35 24.52 -46.89
N HIS A 598 6.09 24.08 -46.86
CA HIS A 598 4.92 24.94 -46.97
C HIS A 598 4.58 25.71 -45.68
N ILE A 599 5.15 25.29 -44.55
CA ILE A 599 4.93 25.90 -43.22
C ILE A 599 6.06 26.85 -42.84
N GLY A 600 7.30 26.49 -43.18
CA GLY A 600 8.48 27.26 -42.83
C GLY A 600 8.77 27.24 -41.32
N GLU A 601 9.56 28.21 -40.86
CA GLU A 601 10.00 28.28 -39.47
C GLU A 601 8.87 28.73 -38.53
N ILE A 602 8.45 27.86 -37.62
CA ILE A 602 7.31 28.09 -36.71
C ILE A 602 7.77 28.86 -35.46
N ARG A 603 7.83 30.20 -35.57
CA ARG A 603 8.10 31.12 -34.44
C ARG A 603 6.83 31.42 -33.63
N GLU A 604 6.95 32.07 -32.47
CA GLU A 604 5.85 32.24 -31.50
C GLU A 604 4.58 32.90 -32.07
N LYS A 605 4.71 34.02 -32.80
CA LYS A 605 3.55 34.69 -33.43
C LYS A 605 2.90 33.82 -34.52
N VAL A 606 3.73 33.14 -35.30
CA VAL A 606 3.32 32.23 -36.37
C VAL A 606 2.59 31.02 -35.80
N TYR A 607 3.08 30.50 -34.68
CA TYR A 607 2.50 29.38 -33.96
C TYR A 607 1.08 29.67 -33.45
N ALA A 608 0.85 30.83 -32.84
CA ALA A 608 -0.48 31.18 -32.33
C ALA A 608 -1.52 31.22 -33.47
N GLN A 609 -1.12 31.76 -34.62
CA GLN A 609 -1.96 31.77 -35.83
C GLN A 609 -2.15 30.37 -36.43
N LEU A 610 -1.12 29.52 -36.39
CA LEU A 610 -1.17 28.12 -36.82
C LEU A 610 -2.17 27.31 -35.97
N LEU A 611 -2.01 27.31 -34.63
CA LEU A 611 -2.90 26.59 -33.73
C LEU A 611 -4.33 27.15 -33.79
N GLY A 612 -4.47 28.49 -33.86
CA GLY A 612 -5.77 29.13 -34.04
C GLY A 612 -6.46 28.69 -35.35
N SER A 613 -5.72 28.59 -36.45
CA SER A 613 -6.26 28.11 -37.74
C SER A 613 -6.66 26.63 -37.70
N LEU A 614 -5.88 25.78 -37.03
CA LEU A 614 -6.22 24.37 -36.81
C LEU A 614 -7.51 24.24 -35.99
N LEU A 615 -7.64 25.00 -34.90
CA LEU A 615 -8.84 25.01 -34.07
C LEU A 615 -10.04 25.59 -34.83
N GLN A 616 -9.84 26.63 -35.65
CA GLN A 616 -10.90 27.18 -36.51
C GLN A 616 -11.40 26.15 -37.53
N ALA A 617 -10.52 25.36 -38.14
CA ALA A 617 -10.90 24.27 -39.04
C ALA A 617 -11.74 23.22 -38.30
N LEU A 618 -11.31 22.82 -37.10
CA LEU A 618 -12.05 21.88 -36.24
C LEU A 618 -13.41 22.44 -35.80
N THR A 619 -13.50 23.73 -35.49
CA THR A 619 -14.76 24.40 -35.14
C THR A 619 -15.70 24.50 -36.33
N GLY A 620 -15.19 24.82 -37.52
CA GLY A 620 -15.98 24.90 -38.75
C GLY A 620 -16.62 23.57 -39.13
N TYR A 621 -15.95 22.46 -38.81
CA TYR A 621 -16.45 21.10 -39.02
C TYR A 621 -17.25 20.52 -37.84
N GLY A 622 -17.43 21.30 -36.77
CA GLY A 622 -18.21 20.89 -35.60
C GLY A 622 -17.52 19.90 -34.67
N LEU A 623 -16.21 19.67 -34.77
CA LEU A 623 -15.48 18.77 -33.85
C LEU A 623 -15.12 19.44 -32.52
N VAL A 624 -14.95 20.76 -32.55
CA VAL A 624 -14.52 21.57 -31.42
C VAL A 624 -15.46 22.76 -31.28
N GLU A 625 -15.68 23.22 -30.05
CA GLU A 625 -16.46 24.41 -29.76
C GLU A 625 -15.62 25.44 -29.01
N ALA A 626 -15.80 26.71 -29.37
CA ALA A 626 -15.23 27.83 -28.64
C ALA A 626 -16.07 28.13 -27.38
N VAL A 627 -15.39 28.35 -26.26
CA VAL A 627 -15.96 28.63 -24.95
C VAL A 627 -15.42 29.97 -24.46
N GLU A 628 -16.32 30.88 -24.14
CA GLU A 628 -15.97 32.17 -23.56
C GLU A 628 -15.70 32.03 -22.06
N LEU A 629 -14.54 32.47 -21.61
CA LEU A 629 -14.12 32.46 -20.21
C LEU A 629 -14.19 33.87 -19.61
N GLU A 630 -14.34 33.94 -18.29
CA GLU A 630 -14.35 35.22 -17.56
C GLU A 630 -13.14 36.10 -17.92
N GLY A 631 -13.40 37.37 -18.27
CA GLY A 631 -12.37 38.33 -18.66
C GLY A 631 -12.05 38.37 -20.15
N GLY A 632 -12.95 37.86 -21.01
CA GLY A 632 -12.85 37.96 -22.47
C GLY A 632 -11.80 37.02 -23.09
N LEU A 633 -11.40 35.97 -22.36
CA LEU A 633 -10.50 34.95 -22.88
C LEU A 633 -11.32 33.88 -23.59
N GLU A 634 -10.96 33.57 -24.83
CA GLU A 634 -11.55 32.46 -25.58
C GLU A 634 -10.73 31.18 -25.36
N GLY A 635 -11.43 30.05 -25.18
CA GLY A 635 -10.83 28.72 -25.13
C GLY A 635 -11.64 27.72 -25.93
N TYR A 636 -11.16 26.47 -26.00
CA TYR A 636 -11.73 25.45 -26.89
C TYR A 636 -11.96 24.13 -26.15
N GLN A 637 -13.07 23.46 -26.48
CA GLN A 637 -13.41 22.12 -25.99
C GLN A 637 -13.78 21.19 -27.15
N LEU A 638 -13.28 19.96 -27.10
CA LEU A 638 -13.61 18.89 -28.03
C LEU A 638 -15.00 18.36 -27.72
N LEU A 639 -15.87 18.20 -28.71
CA LEU A 639 -17.20 17.63 -28.52
C LEU A 639 -17.09 16.10 -28.35
N GLY A 640 -17.51 15.59 -27.19
CA GLY A 640 -17.33 14.19 -26.82
C GLY A 640 -18.15 13.20 -27.66
N GLU A 641 -19.22 13.66 -28.31
CA GLU A 641 -20.10 12.84 -29.14
C GLU A 641 -19.42 12.27 -30.39
N PHE A 642 -18.38 12.96 -30.91
CA PHE A 642 -17.62 12.53 -32.10
C PHE A 642 -16.45 11.60 -31.77
N LEU A 643 -16.29 11.20 -30.50
CA LEU A 643 -15.30 10.20 -30.11
C LEU A 643 -15.75 8.81 -30.53
N GLN A 644 -14.95 8.17 -31.38
CA GLN A 644 -15.16 6.79 -31.81
C GLN A 644 -14.22 5.86 -31.05
N TRP A 645 -14.78 5.04 -30.16
CA TRP A 645 -14.04 4.11 -29.33
C TRP A 645 -13.90 2.77 -30.06
N LYS A 646 -12.67 2.45 -30.48
CA LYS A 646 -12.35 1.29 -31.31
C LYS A 646 -11.39 0.34 -30.60
N ARG A 647 -11.47 -0.94 -30.94
CA ARG A 647 -10.42 -1.90 -30.58
C ARG A 647 -9.17 -1.58 -31.39
N ALA A 648 -8.02 -1.50 -30.73
CA ALA A 648 -6.75 -1.32 -31.43
C ALA A 648 -6.32 -2.64 -32.10
N THR A 649 -5.95 -2.58 -33.38
CA THR A 649 -5.47 -3.73 -34.19
C THR A 649 -3.94 -3.84 -34.25
N GLY A 650 -3.24 -2.97 -33.52
CA GLY A 650 -1.77 -2.93 -33.42
C GLY A 650 -1.32 -1.70 -32.65
N VAL A 651 -0.01 -1.54 -32.45
CA VAL A 651 0.54 -0.28 -31.95
C VAL A 651 0.43 0.75 -33.08
N PRO A 652 -0.35 1.84 -32.93
CA PRO A 652 -0.38 2.90 -33.93
C PRO A 652 1.05 3.39 -34.15
N ALA A 653 1.49 3.50 -35.41
CA ALA A 653 2.73 4.18 -35.73
C ALA A 653 2.65 5.59 -35.12
N SER A 654 3.54 5.91 -34.18
CA SER A 654 3.54 7.22 -33.55
C SER A 654 3.84 8.26 -34.62
N ALA A 655 2.81 8.95 -35.08
CA ALA A 655 2.94 9.94 -36.11
C ALA A 655 3.56 11.20 -35.46
N GLY A 656 4.89 11.26 -35.42
CA GLY A 656 5.65 12.30 -34.72
C GLY A 656 6.04 11.87 -33.30
N GLY A 657 7.35 11.75 -33.05
CA GLY A 657 7.90 11.02 -31.91
C GLY A 657 7.50 11.53 -30.52
N ARG A 658 6.81 10.65 -29.78
CA ARG A 658 7.04 10.18 -28.39
C ARG A 658 5.95 9.14 -28.11
N PRO A 659 6.26 7.88 -27.74
CA PRO A 659 5.22 6.88 -27.52
C PRO A 659 4.41 7.22 -26.27
N TYR A 660 3.13 7.55 -26.45
CA TYR A 660 2.13 7.44 -25.37
C TYR A 660 1.88 5.97 -24.98
N HIS A 661 2.38 5.05 -25.81
CA HIS A 661 2.30 3.62 -25.62
C HIS A 661 3.37 3.08 -24.66
N VAL A 662 2.98 2.10 -23.86
CA VAL A 662 3.85 1.33 -22.98
C VAL A 662 3.69 -0.13 -23.36
N GLU A 663 4.79 -0.76 -23.76
CA GLU A 663 4.80 -2.21 -23.93
C GLU A 663 4.78 -2.87 -22.56
N ASN A 664 3.67 -3.54 -22.25
CA ASN A 664 3.54 -4.31 -21.03
C ASN A 664 2.72 -5.58 -21.30
N ALA A 665 3.42 -6.66 -21.62
CA ALA A 665 2.83 -7.94 -21.98
C ALA A 665 1.91 -8.50 -20.87
N TYR A 666 2.28 -8.31 -19.60
CA TYR A 666 1.47 -8.75 -18.46
C TYR A 666 0.10 -8.08 -18.44
N PHE A 667 0.03 -6.74 -18.44
CA PHE A 667 -1.25 -6.04 -18.40
C PHE A 667 -2.07 -6.25 -19.68
N GLN A 668 -1.40 -6.38 -20.83
CA GLN A 668 -2.09 -6.74 -22.07
C GLN A 668 -2.78 -8.10 -21.96
N ALA A 669 -2.06 -9.12 -21.48
CA ALA A 669 -2.63 -10.45 -21.26
C ALA A 669 -3.73 -10.44 -20.20
N LEU A 670 -3.52 -9.74 -19.08
CA LEU A 670 -4.49 -9.60 -18.00
C LEU A 670 -5.82 -9.01 -18.51
N TYR A 671 -5.80 -7.85 -19.16
CA TYR A 671 -7.03 -7.22 -19.65
C TYR A 671 -7.72 -8.03 -20.74
N ARG A 672 -6.97 -8.67 -21.65
CA ARG A 672 -7.55 -9.56 -22.66
C ARG A 672 -8.27 -10.74 -22.03
N THR A 673 -7.68 -11.35 -21.00
CA THR A 673 -8.32 -12.47 -20.30
C THR A 673 -9.57 -12.01 -19.56
N VAL A 674 -9.52 -10.89 -18.83
CA VAL A 674 -10.71 -10.35 -18.16
C VAL A 674 -11.81 -10.00 -19.17
N ALA A 675 -11.47 -9.41 -20.30
CA ALA A 675 -12.43 -9.10 -21.36
C ALA A 675 -13.08 -10.38 -21.93
N ARG A 676 -12.30 -11.45 -22.13
CA ARG A 676 -12.81 -12.76 -22.56
C ARG A 676 -13.78 -13.34 -21.52
N LEU A 677 -13.39 -13.36 -20.24
CA LEU A 677 -14.23 -13.89 -19.15
C LEU A 677 -15.57 -13.14 -19.05
N LEU A 678 -15.54 -11.81 -19.12
CA LEU A 678 -16.76 -11.00 -19.14
C LEU A 678 -17.61 -11.23 -20.40
N GLY A 679 -16.97 -11.44 -21.55
CA GLY A 679 -17.65 -11.79 -22.80
C GLY A 679 -18.35 -13.16 -22.74
N GLU A 680 -17.76 -14.12 -22.04
CA GLU A 680 -18.33 -15.45 -21.75
C GLU A 680 -19.31 -15.44 -20.57
N ASN A 681 -19.60 -14.27 -20.00
CA ASN A 681 -20.49 -14.10 -18.83
C ASN A 681 -20.01 -14.77 -17.54
N GLN A 682 -18.71 -15.04 -17.41
CA GLN A 682 -18.13 -15.54 -16.17
C GLN A 682 -18.05 -14.41 -15.13
N ARG A 683 -18.58 -14.66 -13.93
CA ARG A 683 -18.64 -13.65 -12.84
C ARG A 683 -17.60 -13.87 -11.73
N THR A 684 -16.66 -14.79 -11.92
CA THR A 684 -15.63 -15.18 -10.93
C THR A 684 -14.86 -13.99 -10.34
N LEU A 685 -14.60 -12.94 -11.14
CA LEU A 685 -13.89 -11.74 -10.68
C LEU A 685 -14.73 -10.81 -9.79
N PHE A 686 -16.06 -10.90 -9.85
CA PHE A 686 -16.96 -10.17 -8.92
C PHE A 686 -16.95 -10.80 -7.52
N GLU A 687 -16.61 -12.09 -7.42
CA GLU A 687 -16.45 -12.80 -6.14
C GLU A 687 -15.13 -12.48 -5.43
N LEU A 688 -14.22 -11.75 -6.10
CA LEU A 688 -12.94 -11.36 -5.53
C LEU A 688 -13.10 -10.11 -4.67
N GLU A 689 -13.44 -10.33 -3.41
CA GLU A 689 -13.38 -9.31 -2.35
C GLU A 689 -12.24 -9.59 -1.39
N ALA A 690 -11.56 -8.52 -0.97
CA ALA A 690 -10.60 -8.54 0.12
C ALA A 690 -11.10 -7.74 1.32
N ARG A 691 -10.91 -8.31 2.52
CA ARG A 691 -11.13 -7.62 3.79
C ARG A 691 -9.91 -7.72 4.70
N GLU A 692 -9.82 -6.81 5.65
CA GLU A 692 -8.81 -6.87 6.67
C GLU A 692 -9.27 -7.70 7.88
N HIS A 693 -8.31 -8.35 8.54
CA HIS A 693 -8.50 -9.01 9.82
C HIS A 693 -7.42 -8.54 10.79
N THR A 694 -7.70 -7.47 11.52
CA THR A 694 -6.76 -6.88 12.49
C THR A 694 -7.45 -6.67 13.82
N ALA A 695 -6.69 -6.49 14.90
CA ALA A 695 -7.28 -6.18 16.20
C ALA A 695 -7.97 -4.79 16.26
N GLN A 696 -7.97 -4.03 15.16
CA GLN A 696 -8.72 -2.78 15.01
C GLN A 696 -10.18 -3.01 14.59
N VAL A 697 -10.47 -4.18 14.03
CA VAL A 697 -11.79 -4.55 13.54
C VAL A 697 -12.62 -5.10 14.70
N ASP A 698 -13.90 -4.73 14.72
CA ASP A 698 -14.88 -5.21 15.69
C ASP A 698 -14.86 -6.75 15.78
N ALA A 699 -15.07 -7.29 16.98
CA ALA A 699 -15.03 -8.73 17.20
C ALA A 699 -16.14 -9.48 16.44
N GLU A 700 -17.34 -8.88 16.35
CA GLU A 700 -18.46 -9.40 15.57
C GLU A 700 -18.11 -9.46 14.07
N ASP A 701 -17.59 -8.36 13.52
CA ASP A 701 -17.17 -8.28 12.12
C ASP A 701 -16.01 -9.25 11.81
N ARG A 702 -15.06 -9.42 12.74
CA ARG A 702 -13.99 -10.42 12.62
C ARG A 702 -14.55 -11.84 12.57
N SER A 703 -15.45 -12.19 13.49
CA SER A 703 -16.08 -13.51 13.51
C SER A 703 -16.90 -13.75 12.23
N GLN A 704 -17.61 -12.75 11.72
CA GLN A 704 -18.30 -12.85 10.44
C GLN A 704 -17.33 -13.06 9.28
N ARG A 705 -16.21 -12.32 9.23
CA ARG A 705 -15.17 -12.48 8.20
C ARG A 705 -14.51 -13.85 8.26
N GLU A 706 -14.25 -14.37 9.45
CA GLU A 706 -13.73 -15.73 9.66
C GLU A 706 -14.69 -16.78 9.08
N GLU A 707 -16.00 -16.64 9.30
CA GLU A 707 -17.01 -17.52 8.71
C GLU A 707 -17.06 -17.41 7.18
N LEU A 708 -17.16 -16.19 6.66
CA LEU A 708 -17.19 -15.96 5.20
C LEU A 708 -15.91 -16.46 4.52
N PHE A 709 -14.76 -16.36 5.19
CA PHE A 709 -13.49 -16.90 4.71
C PHE A 709 -13.46 -18.43 4.81
N ARG A 710 -14.03 -19.03 5.86
CA ARG A 710 -14.14 -20.49 5.97
C ARG A 710 -14.94 -21.07 4.81
N GLU A 711 -16.07 -20.47 4.47
CA GLU A 711 -16.96 -20.84 3.35
C GLU A 711 -16.46 -20.34 1.97
N ALA A 712 -15.28 -19.72 1.91
CA ALA A 712 -14.69 -19.09 0.72
C ALA A 712 -15.60 -18.09 -0.03
N LYS A 713 -16.62 -17.55 0.64
CA LYS A 713 -17.40 -16.38 0.17
C LYS A 713 -16.57 -15.10 0.22
N LEU A 714 -15.63 -15.04 1.17
CA LEU A 714 -14.54 -14.08 1.19
C LEU A 714 -13.28 -14.79 0.73
N ARG A 715 -12.80 -14.47 -0.48
CA ARG A 715 -11.67 -15.17 -1.10
C ARG A 715 -10.32 -14.68 -0.60
N VAL A 716 -10.24 -13.45 -0.10
CA VAL A 716 -8.98 -12.81 0.33
C VAL A 716 -9.12 -12.17 1.70
N LEU A 717 -8.23 -12.55 2.61
CA LEU A 717 -8.16 -11.93 3.93
C LEU A 717 -6.73 -11.43 4.19
N PHE A 718 -6.57 -10.12 4.32
CA PHE A 718 -5.30 -9.51 4.74
C PHE A 718 -5.31 -9.33 6.26
N CYS A 719 -4.43 -10.03 6.96
CA CYS A 719 -4.43 -10.12 8.41
C CYS A 719 -3.11 -9.62 9.00
N SER A 720 -3.23 -9.10 10.23
CA SER A 720 -2.06 -8.89 11.09
C SER A 720 -1.72 -10.21 11.82
N PRO A 721 -0.93 -10.21 12.90
CA PRO A 721 -0.72 -11.40 13.73
C PRO A 721 -1.98 -12.01 14.37
N THR A 722 -3.17 -11.48 14.11
CA THR A 722 -4.44 -11.99 14.64
C THR A 722 -4.81 -13.37 14.11
N MET A 723 -4.33 -13.74 12.92
CA MET A 723 -4.56 -15.06 12.32
C MET A 723 -3.33 -15.98 12.46
N GLU A 724 -2.29 -15.56 13.20
CA GLU A 724 -1.09 -16.37 13.43
C GLU A 724 -1.33 -17.52 14.40
N LEU A 725 -2.28 -17.39 15.32
CA LEU A 725 -2.54 -18.30 16.43
C LEU A 725 -4.05 -18.49 16.62
N GLY A 726 -4.48 -19.69 17.00
CA GLY A 726 -5.82 -19.94 17.56
C GLY A 726 -7.02 -20.03 16.62
N VAL A 727 -6.91 -19.66 15.33
CA VAL A 727 -8.04 -19.78 14.37
C VAL A 727 -7.93 -21.06 13.56
N ASP A 728 -9.00 -21.85 13.55
CA ASP A 728 -9.13 -23.04 12.71
C ASP A 728 -9.74 -22.67 11.35
N ILE A 729 -8.89 -22.74 10.33
CA ILE A 729 -9.26 -22.49 8.94
C ILE A 729 -9.19 -23.86 8.27
N ALA A 730 -10.35 -24.47 8.04
CA ALA A 730 -10.43 -25.67 7.23
C ALA A 730 -9.95 -25.35 5.81
N SER A 731 -9.08 -26.22 5.29
CA SER A 731 -8.64 -26.26 3.88
C SER A 731 -8.09 -24.93 3.34
N LEU A 732 -6.80 -24.68 3.56
CA LEU A 732 -6.07 -23.54 3.01
C LEU A 732 -4.79 -24.04 2.32
N ASN A 733 -4.59 -23.66 1.06
CA ASN A 733 -3.44 -24.08 0.27
C ASN A 733 -2.51 -22.93 -0.08
N THR A 734 -2.94 -21.67 0.07
CA THR A 734 -2.12 -20.52 -0.32
C THR A 734 -2.05 -19.49 0.79
N VAL A 735 -0.81 -19.18 1.19
CA VAL A 735 -0.48 -18.09 2.11
C VAL A 735 0.39 -17.09 1.39
N TYR A 736 0.05 -15.82 1.52
CA TYR A 736 0.87 -14.71 1.05
C TYR A 736 1.47 -13.98 2.26
N MET A 737 2.74 -13.63 2.21
CA MET A 737 3.41 -12.80 3.19
C MET A 737 3.88 -11.53 2.50
N ARG A 738 3.34 -10.38 2.92
CA ARG A 738 3.66 -9.07 2.32
C ARG A 738 5.11 -8.62 2.57
N ASN A 739 5.71 -9.15 3.62
CA ASN A 739 7.10 -8.94 4.01
C ASN A 739 7.61 -10.22 4.68
N VAL A 740 8.92 -10.36 4.79
CA VAL A 740 9.50 -11.43 5.59
C VAL A 740 9.09 -11.19 7.06
N PRO A 741 8.44 -12.17 7.74
CA PRO A 741 8.09 -12.07 9.14
C PRO A 741 9.31 -11.80 10.03
N PRO A 742 9.16 -11.14 11.20
CA PRO A 742 10.30 -10.67 11.99
C PRO A 742 11.17 -11.79 12.55
N THR A 743 10.57 -12.97 12.77
CA THR A 743 11.28 -14.14 13.28
C THR A 743 10.89 -15.41 12.52
N PRO A 744 11.77 -16.44 12.51
CA PRO A 744 11.44 -17.76 11.99
C PRO A 744 10.20 -18.39 12.66
N ALA A 745 9.97 -18.11 13.95
CA ALA A 745 8.79 -18.59 14.66
C ALA A 745 7.49 -18.03 14.05
N ASN A 746 7.45 -16.73 13.76
CA ASN A 746 6.31 -16.11 13.08
C ASN A 746 6.13 -16.70 11.67
N TYR A 747 7.22 -16.91 10.94
CA TYR A 747 7.17 -17.52 9.61
C TYR A 747 6.56 -18.92 9.65
N ALA A 748 7.01 -19.79 10.55
CA ALA A 748 6.49 -21.14 10.70
C ALA A 748 5.00 -21.14 11.09
N GLN A 749 4.58 -20.25 11.98
CA GLN A 749 3.17 -20.13 12.39
C GLN A 749 2.27 -19.63 11.26
N ARG A 750 2.73 -18.64 10.47
CA ARG A 750 1.99 -18.09 9.32
C ARG A 750 1.92 -19.07 8.16
N SER A 751 3.05 -19.66 7.78
CA SER A 751 3.12 -20.63 6.68
C SER A 751 2.39 -21.94 7.02
N GLY A 752 2.42 -22.37 8.29
CA GLY A 752 1.69 -23.55 8.78
C GLY A 752 0.17 -23.40 8.80
N ARG A 753 -0.37 -22.23 8.42
CA ARG A 753 -1.80 -22.06 8.16
C ARG A 753 -2.23 -22.76 6.87
N ALA A 754 -1.32 -22.92 5.90
CA ALA A 754 -1.57 -23.66 4.67
C ALA A 754 -0.96 -25.07 4.69
N GLY A 755 -1.60 -25.98 3.94
CA GLY A 755 -1.17 -27.38 3.83
C GLY A 755 -1.36 -28.15 5.14
N ARG A 756 -2.57 -28.08 5.70
CA ARG A 756 -3.00 -28.93 6.81
C ARG A 756 -3.47 -30.29 6.26
N SER A 757 -3.40 -31.32 7.11
CA SER A 757 -3.87 -32.68 6.78
C SER A 757 -3.24 -33.32 5.53
N GLY A 758 -1.98 -32.99 5.23
CA GLY A 758 -1.27 -33.54 4.07
C GLY A 758 -1.60 -32.89 2.74
N GLN A 759 -2.25 -31.71 2.74
CA GLN A 759 -2.44 -30.93 1.51
C GLN A 759 -1.17 -30.14 1.15
N PRO A 760 -0.91 -29.90 -0.16
CA PRO A 760 0.20 -29.07 -0.59
C PRO A 760 -0.08 -27.62 -0.24
N ALA A 761 0.99 -26.86 -0.04
CA ALA A 761 0.89 -25.43 0.24
C ALA A 761 1.83 -24.64 -0.65
N LEU A 762 1.33 -23.50 -1.13
CA LEU A 762 2.14 -22.45 -1.72
C LEU A 762 2.24 -21.29 -0.72
N VAL A 763 3.47 -20.97 -0.33
CA VAL A 763 3.78 -19.84 0.55
C VAL A 763 4.57 -18.83 -0.26
N ILE A 764 3.93 -17.72 -0.61
CA ILE A 764 4.56 -16.62 -1.36
C ILE A 764 5.02 -15.57 -0.36
N THR A 765 6.31 -15.26 -0.33
CA THR A 765 6.88 -14.19 0.49
C THR A 765 7.44 -13.11 -0.41
N TYR A 766 6.86 -11.91 -0.33
CA TYR A 766 7.40 -10.74 -1.01
C TYR A 766 8.47 -10.09 -0.14
N CYS A 767 9.67 -9.96 -0.67
CA CYS A 767 10.83 -9.36 -0.02
C CYS A 767 11.04 -7.96 -0.60
N ALA A 768 10.88 -6.92 0.21
CA ALA A 768 11.05 -5.56 -0.27
C ALA A 768 12.53 -5.26 -0.60
N ALA A 769 12.80 -4.69 -1.78
CA ALA A 769 14.15 -4.36 -2.25
C ALA A 769 14.95 -3.49 -1.26
N LEU A 770 14.28 -2.53 -0.61
CA LEU A 770 14.90 -1.60 0.33
C LEU A 770 14.88 -2.05 1.80
N SER A 771 14.43 -3.28 2.10
CA SER A 771 14.44 -3.82 3.48
C SER A 771 15.68 -4.70 3.66
N PRO A 772 16.68 -4.30 4.47
CA PRO A 772 17.87 -5.13 4.70
C PRO A 772 17.51 -6.50 5.27
N HIS A 773 16.53 -6.54 6.18
CA HIS A 773 15.99 -7.77 6.74
C HIS A 773 15.40 -8.69 5.65
N ASP A 774 14.59 -8.15 4.75
CA ASP A 774 13.95 -8.96 3.70
C ASP A 774 14.98 -9.45 2.68
N GLN A 775 15.94 -8.61 2.31
CA GLN A 775 16.99 -8.95 1.35
C GLN A 775 17.93 -10.03 1.89
N TYR A 776 18.26 -9.97 3.17
CA TYR A 776 19.04 -11.01 3.83
C TYR A 776 18.38 -12.38 3.74
N PHE A 777 17.08 -12.47 4.03
CA PHE A 777 16.33 -13.73 3.91
C PHE A 777 15.93 -14.08 2.47
N PHE A 778 15.93 -13.12 1.54
CA PHE A 778 15.80 -13.40 0.11
C PHE A 778 17.04 -14.13 -0.42
N GLN A 779 18.23 -13.73 0.02
CA GLN A 779 19.49 -14.38 -0.32
C GLN A 779 19.63 -15.75 0.35
N GLU A 780 19.17 -15.88 1.60
CA GLU A 780 19.25 -17.11 2.39
C GLU A 780 17.87 -17.58 2.94
N PRO A 781 16.93 -18.03 2.08
CA PRO A 781 15.57 -18.37 2.48
C PRO A 781 15.47 -19.47 3.55
N VAL A 782 16.40 -20.43 3.51
CA VAL A 782 16.45 -21.57 4.46
C VAL A 782 16.47 -21.08 5.90
N ARG A 783 17.12 -19.93 6.17
CA ARG A 783 17.27 -19.39 7.53
C ARG A 783 15.98 -18.85 8.14
N VAL A 784 14.97 -18.49 7.35
CA VAL A 784 13.65 -18.10 7.90
C VAL A 784 12.67 -19.27 7.90
N VAL A 785 12.73 -20.15 6.91
CA VAL A 785 11.86 -21.34 6.82
C VAL A 785 12.20 -22.35 7.94
N HIS A 786 13.49 -22.55 8.21
CA HIS A 786 14.01 -23.44 9.26
C HIS A 786 14.96 -22.69 10.21
N GLY A 787 14.55 -21.49 10.64
CA GLY A 787 15.34 -20.69 11.56
C GLY A 787 15.19 -21.11 13.03
N GLN A 788 16.12 -20.64 13.85
CA GLN A 788 16.12 -20.90 15.29
C GLN A 788 15.00 -20.13 15.99
N VAL A 789 14.33 -20.79 16.92
CA VAL A 789 13.31 -20.24 17.80
C VAL A 789 13.85 -20.31 19.22
N SER A 790 14.13 -19.14 19.80
CA SER A 790 14.55 -19.03 21.19
C SER A 790 13.35 -19.14 22.14
N PRO A 791 13.55 -19.71 23.35
CA PRO A 791 12.53 -19.71 24.38
C PRO A 791 12.05 -18.29 24.72
N PRO A 792 10.75 -18.09 25.00
CA PRO A 792 10.24 -16.78 25.39
C PRO A 792 10.83 -16.34 26.73
N SER A 793 11.28 -15.09 26.81
CA SER A 793 11.74 -14.47 28.06
C SER A 793 10.55 -13.96 28.88
N LEU A 794 10.53 -14.27 30.19
CA LEU A 794 9.55 -13.75 31.14
C LEU A 794 10.26 -12.76 32.08
N ASP A 795 9.85 -11.49 32.06
CA ASP A 795 10.35 -10.47 32.99
C ASP A 795 9.34 -10.27 34.15
N LEU A 796 9.47 -11.10 35.18
CA LEU A 796 8.62 -11.06 36.37
C LEU A 796 9.06 -9.99 37.38
N ALA A 797 10.24 -9.39 37.19
CA ALA A 797 10.79 -8.32 38.01
C ALA A 797 10.30 -6.92 37.59
N ASN A 798 9.42 -6.84 36.59
CA ASN A 798 8.86 -5.59 36.11
C ASN A 798 7.86 -4.99 37.14
N GLU A 799 8.19 -3.82 37.73
CA GLU A 799 7.35 -3.18 38.76
C GLU A 799 5.92 -2.94 38.25
N GLU A 800 5.77 -2.56 36.99
CA GLU A 800 4.47 -2.20 36.42
C GLU A 800 3.55 -3.41 36.33
N LEU A 801 4.10 -4.57 35.98
CA LEU A 801 3.38 -5.84 35.87
C LEU A 801 2.88 -6.25 37.25
N VAL A 802 3.78 -6.18 38.24
CA VAL A 802 3.49 -6.52 39.63
C VAL A 802 2.45 -5.55 40.21
N SER A 803 2.60 -4.24 39.99
CA SER A 803 1.67 -3.21 40.49
C SER A 803 0.27 -3.37 39.90
N SER A 804 0.14 -3.65 38.60
CA SER A 804 -1.16 -3.82 37.95
C SER A 804 -1.90 -5.04 38.50
N HIS A 805 -1.20 -6.16 38.70
CA HIS A 805 -1.78 -7.35 39.33
C HIS A 805 -2.13 -7.11 40.81
N LEU A 806 -1.33 -6.33 41.53
CA LEU A 806 -1.65 -5.91 42.89
C LEU A 806 -2.93 -5.06 42.95
N HIS A 807 -3.15 -4.16 41.99
CA HIS A 807 -4.40 -3.40 41.90
C HIS A 807 -5.61 -4.29 41.63
N ALA A 808 -5.46 -5.35 40.82
CA ALA A 808 -6.52 -6.34 40.63
C ALA A 808 -6.86 -7.09 41.93
N VAL A 809 -5.83 -7.40 42.74
CA VAL A 809 -6.00 -7.98 44.08
C VAL A 809 -6.72 -7.00 45.01
N TRP A 810 -6.28 -5.75 45.06
CA TRP A 810 -6.94 -4.69 45.82
C TRP A 810 -8.42 -4.56 45.44
N LEU A 811 -8.72 -4.48 44.13
CA LEU A 811 -10.08 -4.37 43.64
C LEU A 811 -10.94 -5.57 44.07
N ASN A 812 -10.41 -6.78 44.03
CA ASN A 812 -11.12 -7.97 44.53
C ASN A 812 -11.39 -7.89 46.06
N GLU A 813 -10.46 -7.37 46.86
CA GLU A 813 -10.67 -7.23 48.31
C GLU A 813 -11.68 -6.13 48.68
N THR A 814 -11.89 -5.14 47.80
CA THR A 814 -12.95 -4.12 48.00
C THR A 814 -14.37 -4.69 47.92
N ARG A 815 -14.53 -5.83 47.23
CA ARG A 815 -15.84 -6.46 46.92
C ARG A 815 -16.84 -5.52 46.23
N LYS A 816 -16.39 -4.39 45.69
CA LYS A 816 -17.22 -3.44 44.94
C LYS A 816 -17.22 -3.83 43.46
N ALA A 817 -18.39 -4.12 42.92
CA ALA A 817 -18.55 -4.27 41.48
C ALA A 817 -18.44 -2.89 40.82
N LEU A 818 -17.54 -2.76 39.84
CA LEU A 818 -17.47 -1.54 39.04
C LEU A 818 -18.58 -1.54 37.97
N PRO A 819 -19.23 -0.40 37.71
CA PRO A 819 -20.25 -0.27 36.67
C PRO A 819 -19.63 -0.42 35.28
N ARG A 820 -20.48 -0.56 34.25
CA ARG A 820 -20.03 -0.74 32.87
C ARG A 820 -19.31 0.49 32.30
N THR A 821 -19.68 1.70 32.71
CA THR A 821 -19.15 2.96 32.20
C THR A 821 -18.45 3.78 33.28
N VAL A 822 -17.43 4.56 32.89
CA VAL A 822 -16.64 5.39 33.81
C VAL A 822 -17.48 6.49 34.46
N ASN A 823 -18.35 7.16 33.69
CA ASN A 823 -19.19 8.25 34.18
C ASN A 823 -20.13 7.84 35.33
N ALA A 824 -20.53 6.56 35.41
CA ALA A 824 -21.38 6.07 36.49
C ALA A 824 -20.67 5.99 37.86
N MET A 825 -19.34 6.14 37.89
CA MET A 825 -18.56 6.21 39.13
C MET A 825 -18.23 7.65 39.53
N LEU A 826 -18.50 8.63 38.67
CA LEU A 826 -18.11 10.02 38.85
C LEU A 826 -19.32 10.89 39.20
N ASP A 827 -19.10 11.87 40.06
CA ASP A 827 -20.07 12.94 40.26
C ASP A 827 -20.07 13.87 39.03
N MET A 828 -21.01 13.62 38.12
CA MET A 828 -21.18 14.40 36.90
C MET A 828 -21.79 15.79 37.15
N GLN A 829 -22.33 16.05 38.36
CA GLN A 829 -22.89 17.35 38.72
C GLN A 829 -21.80 18.35 39.14
N SER A 830 -20.64 17.85 39.58
CA SER A 830 -19.46 18.65 39.90
C SER A 830 -18.66 19.03 38.63
N PRO A 831 -18.70 20.30 38.16
CA PRO A 831 -18.20 20.65 36.82
C PRO A 831 -16.67 20.53 36.67
N ASP A 832 -15.92 20.92 37.71
CA ASP A 832 -14.48 21.16 37.59
C ASP A 832 -13.66 19.86 37.64
N ASN A 833 -13.96 18.97 38.60
CA ASN A 833 -13.10 17.81 38.89
C ASN A 833 -13.78 16.44 38.71
N LYS A 834 -15.11 16.37 38.61
CA LYS A 834 -15.88 15.11 38.50
C LYS A 834 -15.30 14.00 39.39
N PRO A 835 -15.26 14.21 40.72
CA PRO A 835 -14.63 13.28 41.65
C PRO A 835 -15.33 11.92 41.62
N VAL A 836 -14.64 10.86 42.03
CA VAL A 836 -15.29 9.57 42.29
C VAL A 836 -16.35 9.74 43.39
N LEU A 837 -17.54 9.15 43.18
CA LEU A 837 -18.64 9.22 44.14
C LEU A 837 -18.20 8.70 45.52
N ASP A 838 -18.63 9.39 46.59
CA ASP A 838 -18.20 9.11 47.96
C ASP A 838 -18.50 7.66 48.40
N GLU A 839 -19.54 7.04 47.86
CA GLU A 839 -19.86 5.62 48.12
C GLU A 839 -18.73 4.65 47.75
N TYR A 840 -17.95 4.95 46.70
CA TYR A 840 -16.80 4.12 46.33
C TYR A 840 -15.65 4.36 47.31
N ARG A 841 -15.40 5.60 47.72
CA ARG A 841 -14.37 5.92 48.72
C ARG A 841 -14.65 5.22 50.04
N GLN A 842 -15.88 5.31 50.54
CA GLN A 842 -16.29 4.72 51.83
C GLN A 842 -16.13 3.20 51.86
N GLN A 843 -16.28 2.51 50.72
CA GLN A 843 -16.15 1.06 50.64
C GLN A 843 -14.73 0.59 50.29
N MET A 844 -14.04 1.30 49.39
CA MET A 844 -12.78 0.87 48.81
C MET A 844 -11.55 1.34 49.59
N ASP A 845 -11.65 2.46 50.32
CA ASP A 845 -10.54 3.07 51.05
C ASP A 845 -10.64 2.83 52.57
N THR A 846 -10.80 1.57 52.96
CA THR A 846 -10.91 1.17 54.38
C THR A 846 -9.68 0.41 54.85
N GLU A 847 -9.38 0.49 56.15
CA GLU A 847 -8.26 -0.24 56.77
C GLU A 847 -8.38 -1.75 56.55
N LYS A 848 -9.61 -2.30 56.64
CA LYS A 848 -9.89 -3.72 56.36
C LYS A 848 -9.47 -4.15 54.95
N VAL A 849 -9.74 -3.32 53.94
CA VAL A 849 -9.35 -3.60 52.56
C VAL A 849 -7.83 -3.53 52.40
N ARG A 850 -7.19 -2.53 53.01
CA ARG A 850 -5.72 -2.37 52.98
C ARG A 850 -5.03 -3.58 53.62
N ASP A 851 -5.47 -4.02 54.79
CA ASP A 851 -4.90 -5.19 55.49
C ASP A 851 -5.10 -6.49 54.72
N ALA A 852 -6.30 -6.73 54.19
CA ALA A 852 -6.59 -7.92 53.39
C ALA A 852 -5.75 -7.96 52.11
N THR A 853 -5.62 -6.80 51.43
CA THR A 853 -4.81 -6.63 50.22
C THR A 853 -3.34 -6.86 50.53
N ALA A 854 -2.79 -6.28 51.61
CA ALA A 854 -1.41 -6.47 52.00
C ALA A 854 -1.09 -7.94 52.32
N ARG A 855 -1.99 -8.63 53.05
CA ARG A 855 -1.82 -10.07 53.34
C ARG A 855 -1.80 -10.92 52.06
N ARG A 856 -2.76 -10.72 51.15
CA ARG A 856 -2.81 -11.49 49.89
C ARG A 856 -1.65 -11.12 48.96
N GLY A 857 -1.36 -9.83 48.81
CA GLY A 857 -0.27 -9.32 47.98
C GLY A 857 1.08 -9.85 48.42
N LEU A 858 1.37 -9.90 49.72
CA LEU A 858 2.62 -10.44 50.23
C LEU A 858 2.77 -11.94 49.92
N ASN A 859 1.68 -12.71 50.01
CA ASN A 859 1.71 -14.13 49.62
C ASN A 859 2.00 -14.31 48.13
N LEU A 860 1.43 -13.46 47.27
CA LEU A 860 1.72 -13.48 45.83
C LEU A 860 3.18 -13.12 45.53
N LEU A 861 3.70 -12.05 46.15
CA LEU A 861 5.09 -11.63 45.97
C LEU A 861 6.09 -12.69 46.46
N ARG A 862 5.76 -13.39 47.55
CA ARG A 862 6.57 -14.52 48.04
C ARG A 862 6.63 -15.68 47.06
N MET A 863 5.59 -15.92 46.27
CA MET A 863 5.61 -16.97 45.23
C MET A 863 6.55 -16.62 44.07
N LEU A 864 6.77 -15.34 43.79
CA LEU A 864 7.75 -14.90 42.79
C LEU A 864 9.20 -15.09 43.29
N GLY A 865 9.42 -15.04 44.61
CA GLY A 865 10.67 -15.46 45.24
C GLY A 865 11.91 -14.77 44.66
N GLU A 866 12.89 -15.59 44.26
CA GLU A 866 14.18 -15.15 43.68
C GLU A 866 14.02 -14.41 42.35
N GLU A 867 12.91 -14.58 41.61
CA GLU A 867 12.65 -13.85 40.36
C GLU A 867 12.53 -12.33 40.58
N LEU A 868 12.32 -11.86 41.83
CA LEU A 868 12.30 -10.44 42.20
C LEU A 868 13.64 -9.90 42.71
N GLU A 869 14.69 -10.73 42.85
CA GLU A 869 16.02 -10.24 43.24
C GLU A 869 16.58 -9.15 42.30
N PRO A 870 16.44 -9.27 40.95
CA PRO A 870 16.90 -8.23 40.04
C PRO A 870 16.23 -6.86 40.24
N ALA A 871 15.08 -6.80 40.93
CA ALA A 871 14.40 -5.55 41.22
C ALA A 871 15.04 -4.73 42.36
N GLN A 872 15.92 -5.32 43.16
CA GLN A 872 16.63 -4.63 44.24
C GLN A 872 17.58 -3.57 43.69
N GLY A 873 17.48 -2.35 44.22
CA GLY A 873 18.24 -1.19 43.74
C GLY A 873 17.68 -0.55 42.47
N ILE A 874 16.65 -1.14 41.85
CA ILE A 874 15.91 -0.54 40.73
C ILE A 874 14.64 0.14 41.25
N TRP A 875 13.71 -0.66 41.77
CA TRP A 875 12.44 -0.17 42.35
C TRP A 875 12.11 -0.77 43.72
N LEU A 876 12.80 -1.85 44.10
CA LEU A 876 12.90 -2.31 45.49
C LEU A 876 14.09 -1.67 46.18
N ALA A 877 13.97 -1.42 47.48
CA ALA A 877 15.06 -0.82 48.26
C ALA A 877 16.31 -1.73 48.26
N ALA A 878 17.48 -1.13 48.06
CA ALA A 878 18.77 -1.81 48.13
C ALA A 878 19.25 -1.93 49.58
N GLY A 879 20.12 -2.93 49.84
CA GLY A 879 20.83 -3.06 51.11
C GLY A 879 20.00 -3.59 52.29
N ILE A 880 18.78 -4.07 52.04
CA ILE A 880 17.92 -4.74 53.02
C ILE A 880 17.44 -6.10 52.49
N PRO A 881 17.05 -7.05 53.37
CA PRO A 881 16.51 -8.33 52.94
C PRO A 881 15.32 -8.18 51.98
N LEU A 882 15.23 -9.03 50.96
CA LEU A 882 14.19 -8.97 49.93
C LEU A 882 12.77 -8.95 50.53
N GLY A 883 12.53 -9.75 51.57
CA GLY A 883 11.25 -9.79 52.28
C GLY A 883 10.84 -8.43 52.86
N ASP A 884 11.78 -7.68 53.44
CA ASP A 884 11.53 -6.36 54.03
C ASP A 884 11.34 -5.30 52.94
N ALA A 885 12.14 -5.37 51.86
CA ALA A 885 11.97 -4.50 50.70
C ALA A 885 10.58 -4.65 50.05
N LEU A 886 10.10 -5.89 49.91
CA LEU A 886 8.78 -6.21 49.37
C LEU A 886 7.67 -5.69 50.29
N ALA A 887 7.77 -5.92 51.61
CA ALA A 887 6.79 -5.43 52.57
C ALA A 887 6.67 -3.89 52.55
N ASN A 888 7.80 -3.19 52.52
CA ASN A 888 7.84 -1.72 52.45
C ASN A 888 7.25 -1.18 51.14
N TRP A 889 7.56 -1.81 50.01
CA TRP A 889 6.97 -1.44 48.72
C TRP A 889 5.46 -1.69 48.69
N LEU A 890 5.04 -2.87 49.15
CA LEU A 890 3.63 -3.27 49.19
C LEU A 890 2.81 -2.32 50.07
N GLN A 891 3.29 -1.98 51.26
CA GLN A 891 2.60 -1.06 52.16
C GLN A 891 2.37 0.32 51.52
N ARG A 892 3.41 0.86 50.86
CA ARG A 892 3.28 2.15 50.13
C ARG A 892 2.24 2.06 49.01
N ARG A 893 2.24 0.97 48.23
CA ARG A 893 1.31 0.77 47.11
C ARG A 893 -0.13 0.60 47.58
N VAL A 894 -0.36 -0.21 48.61
CA VAL A 894 -1.69 -0.45 49.18
C VAL A 894 -2.28 0.82 49.79
N ASN A 895 -1.48 1.60 50.52
CA ASN A 895 -1.92 2.87 51.11
C ASN A 895 -2.33 3.90 50.04
N GLY A 896 -1.68 3.88 48.88
CA GLY A 896 -1.96 4.76 47.75
C GLY A 896 -2.92 4.20 46.70
N ALA A 897 -3.52 3.01 46.91
CA ALA A 897 -4.25 2.30 45.87
C ALA A 897 -5.51 3.05 45.39
N PHE A 898 -6.31 3.57 46.32
CA PHE A 898 -7.51 4.35 45.98
C PHE A 898 -7.16 5.66 45.26
N GLY A 899 -6.09 6.35 45.68
CA GLY A 899 -5.61 7.56 45.01
C GLY A 899 -5.16 7.29 43.57
N GLN A 900 -4.45 6.18 43.34
CA GLN A 900 -4.05 5.75 41.99
C GLN A 900 -5.26 5.35 41.13
N PHE A 901 -6.28 4.72 41.73
CA PHE A 901 -7.54 4.42 41.04
C PHE A 901 -8.24 5.69 40.56
N ASP A 902 -8.37 6.69 41.43
CA ASP A 902 -8.96 7.99 41.06
C ASP A 902 -8.14 8.72 39.99
N GLN A 903 -6.80 8.68 40.10
CA GLN A 903 -5.90 9.26 39.11
C GLN A 903 -6.02 8.59 37.73
N ALA A 904 -6.25 7.27 37.67
CA ALA A 904 -6.45 6.56 36.41
C ALA A 904 -7.68 7.06 35.63
N LEU A 905 -8.68 7.66 36.31
CA LEU A 905 -9.85 8.26 35.67
C LEU A 905 -9.58 9.69 35.12
N GLY A 906 -8.41 10.28 35.43
CA GLY A 906 -8.06 11.65 35.04
C GLY A 906 -8.13 11.90 33.53
N ARG A 907 -7.63 10.97 32.71
CA ARG A 907 -7.63 11.12 31.26
C ARG A 907 -9.04 11.12 30.66
N TRP A 908 -9.94 10.28 31.17
CA TRP A 908 -11.35 10.31 30.78
C TRP A 908 -11.98 11.68 31.08
N ARG A 909 -11.69 12.26 32.26
CA ARG A 909 -12.17 13.60 32.64
C ARG A 909 -11.66 14.67 31.68
N GLU A 910 -10.38 14.61 31.31
CA GLU A 910 -9.77 15.54 30.34
C GLU A 910 -10.42 15.44 28.96
N LEU A 911 -10.64 14.22 28.44
CA LEU A 911 -11.30 13.99 27.15
C LEU A 911 -12.75 14.49 27.16
N TYR A 912 -13.48 14.23 28.24
CA TYR A 912 -14.85 14.71 28.39
C TYR A 912 -14.90 16.25 28.42
N ALA A 913 -14.05 16.88 29.24
CA ALA A 913 -13.99 18.34 29.35
C ALA A 913 -13.52 19.04 28.06
N ALA A 914 -12.66 18.40 27.27
CA ALA A 914 -12.28 18.90 25.96
C ALA A 914 -13.45 18.81 24.96
N THR A 915 -14.17 17.68 24.95
CA THR A 915 -15.33 17.44 24.07
C THR A 915 -16.48 18.38 24.40
N ASP A 916 -16.77 18.60 25.68
CA ASP A 916 -17.81 19.54 26.14
C ASP A 916 -17.50 20.99 25.73
N ARG A 917 -16.25 21.43 25.87
CA ARG A 917 -15.83 22.76 25.38
C ARG A 917 -15.96 22.89 23.87
N GLN A 918 -15.65 21.84 23.10
CA GLN A 918 -15.85 21.84 21.64
C GLN A 918 -17.33 21.96 21.27
N LEU A 919 -18.22 21.25 21.98
CA LEU A 919 -19.67 21.37 21.82
C LEU A 919 -20.16 22.78 22.07
N GLN A 920 -19.77 23.38 23.20
CA GLN A 920 -20.15 24.75 23.57
C GLN A 920 -19.62 25.78 22.55
N ALA A 921 -18.36 25.67 22.12
CA ALA A 921 -17.77 26.57 21.13
C ALA A 921 -18.46 26.44 19.75
N ALA A 922 -18.76 25.22 19.30
CA ALA A 922 -19.49 25.02 18.05
C ALA A 922 -20.93 25.55 18.14
N HIS A 923 -21.61 25.30 19.26
CA HIS A 923 -22.96 25.81 19.50
C HIS A 923 -23.00 27.33 19.50
N ALA A 924 -22.03 28.01 20.14
CA ALA A 924 -21.94 29.47 20.16
C ALA A 924 -21.88 30.08 18.74
N VAL A 925 -21.18 29.43 17.80
CA VAL A 925 -21.13 29.84 16.39
C VAL A 925 -22.45 29.56 15.66
N ILE A 926 -23.10 28.41 15.93
CA ILE A 926 -24.40 28.06 15.34
C ILE A 926 -25.47 29.05 15.79
N SER A 927 -25.48 29.41 17.07
CA SER A 927 -26.44 30.35 17.66
C SER A 927 -26.14 31.81 17.34
N ASN A 928 -25.00 32.13 16.72
CA ASN A 928 -24.63 33.50 16.37
C ASN A 928 -25.40 33.99 15.11
N PRO A 929 -26.25 35.02 15.23
CA PRO A 929 -26.99 35.58 14.08
C PRO A 929 -26.09 36.16 12.98
N ALA A 930 -24.87 36.59 13.31
CA ALA A 930 -23.92 37.21 12.39
C ALA A 930 -23.00 36.21 11.66
N ALA A 931 -23.03 34.92 12.02
CA ALA A 931 -22.22 33.90 11.35
C ALA A 931 -22.72 33.62 9.92
N SER A 932 -21.80 33.52 8.96
CA SER A 932 -22.12 33.18 7.58
C SER A 932 -22.69 31.75 7.47
N GLU A 933 -23.42 31.46 6.39
CA GLU A 933 -23.96 30.11 6.13
C GLU A 933 -22.84 29.04 6.08
N ARG A 934 -21.68 29.40 5.53
CA ARG A 934 -20.50 28.54 5.48
C ARG A 934 -19.95 28.23 6.87
N GLU A 935 -19.86 29.24 7.75
CA GLU A 935 -19.41 29.08 9.13
C GLU A 935 -20.41 28.26 9.94
N ARG A 936 -21.71 28.50 9.79
CA ARG A 936 -22.77 27.70 10.43
C ARG A 936 -22.73 26.24 10.00
N LYS A 937 -22.58 25.97 8.70
CA LYS A 937 -22.48 24.60 8.19
C LYS A 937 -21.23 23.88 8.74
N ALA A 938 -20.09 24.58 8.81
CA ALA A 938 -18.88 24.05 9.41
C ALA A 938 -19.02 23.81 10.93
N ALA A 939 -19.66 24.73 11.65
CA ALA A 939 -19.92 24.60 13.08
C ALA A 939 -20.91 23.48 13.39
N ASN A 940 -21.98 23.32 12.59
CA ASN A 940 -22.94 22.23 12.73
C ASN A 940 -22.28 20.85 12.56
N LYS A 941 -21.34 20.72 11.61
CA LYS A 941 -20.54 19.51 11.46
C LYS A 941 -19.68 19.24 12.70
N ARG A 942 -18.98 20.25 13.24
CA ARG A 942 -18.17 20.12 14.47
C ARG A 942 -19.04 19.75 15.68
N TYR A 943 -20.23 20.33 15.78
CA TYR A 943 -21.17 20.03 16.86
C TYR A 943 -21.63 18.57 16.80
N GLN A 944 -21.98 18.05 15.61
CA GLN A 944 -22.32 16.64 15.43
C GLN A 944 -21.13 15.73 15.78
N GLU A 945 -19.93 16.03 15.28
CA GLU A 945 -18.70 15.29 15.60
C GLU A 945 -18.43 15.23 17.11
N ALA A 946 -18.50 16.36 17.81
CA ALA A 946 -18.26 16.43 19.25
C ALA A 946 -19.37 15.74 20.06
N ARG A 947 -20.62 15.80 19.60
CA ARG A 947 -21.75 15.10 20.23
C ARG A 947 -21.56 13.59 20.16
N ILE A 948 -21.18 13.08 18.98
CA ILE A 948 -20.85 11.66 18.81
C ILE A 948 -19.73 11.27 19.77
N GLN A 949 -18.62 12.03 19.82
CA GLN A 949 -17.51 11.73 20.74
C GLN A 949 -17.96 11.70 22.21
N GLN A 950 -18.84 12.61 22.62
CA GLN A 950 -19.42 12.63 23.96
C GLN A 950 -20.29 11.39 24.20
N ASP A 951 -21.14 11.02 23.24
CA ASP A 951 -21.96 9.81 23.31
C ASP A 951 -21.11 8.54 23.41
N LEU A 952 -19.97 8.48 22.70
CA LEU A 952 -19.00 7.38 22.78
C LEU A 952 -18.34 7.28 24.17
N LEU A 953 -18.07 8.41 24.82
CA LEU A 953 -17.50 8.45 26.18
C LEU A 953 -18.52 8.07 27.26
N LEU A 954 -19.80 8.38 27.04
CA LEU A 954 -20.89 8.17 28.00
C LEU A 954 -21.56 6.79 27.85
N ASN A 955 -21.60 6.23 26.64
CA ASN A 955 -22.29 4.98 26.34
C ASN A 955 -21.29 3.85 26.03
N ALA A 956 -21.11 2.93 26.97
CA ALA A 956 -20.44 1.65 26.70
C ALA A 956 -21.44 0.66 26.05
N GLY A 957 -21.77 0.88 24.77
CA GLY A 957 -22.52 -0.10 23.98
C GLY A 957 -21.78 -1.44 23.84
N SER A 958 -22.48 -2.49 23.42
CA SER A 958 -21.84 -3.74 22.93
C SER A 958 -21.32 -3.51 21.51
N GLY A 959 -20.03 -3.21 21.37
CA GLY A 959 -19.34 -2.91 20.10
C GLY A 959 -18.01 -2.17 20.34
N ASN A 960 -17.40 -1.61 19.29
CA ASN A 960 -16.13 -0.85 19.24
C ASN A 960 -15.93 0.28 20.30
N ASN A 961 -16.93 0.55 21.15
CA ASN A 961 -16.87 1.48 22.28
C ASN A 961 -16.48 0.79 23.60
N ALA A 962 -16.12 -0.50 23.55
CA ALA A 962 -15.69 -1.25 24.73
C ALA A 962 -14.41 -0.70 25.38
N ASP A 963 -13.59 0.08 24.66
CA ASP A 963 -12.38 0.72 25.23
C ASP A 963 -12.70 1.66 26.40
N PHE A 964 -13.89 2.25 26.44
CA PHE A 964 -14.37 3.06 27.56
C PHE A 964 -15.24 2.30 28.56
N SER A 965 -15.37 0.97 28.40
CA SER A 965 -15.90 0.14 29.48
C SER A 965 -14.94 0.17 30.67
N THR A 966 -15.45 0.25 31.90
CA THR A 966 -14.63 0.57 33.07
C THR A 966 -13.39 -0.31 33.22
N TYR A 967 -13.53 -1.64 33.14
CA TYR A 967 -12.38 -2.56 33.29
C TYR A 967 -11.36 -2.43 32.16
N ARG A 968 -11.83 -2.32 30.90
CA ARG A 968 -10.95 -2.19 29.74
C ARG A 968 -10.26 -0.82 29.70
N TYR A 969 -10.98 0.22 30.11
CA TYR A 969 -10.42 1.55 30.31
C TYR A 969 -9.30 1.51 31.36
N LEU A 970 -9.55 0.97 32.55
CA LEU A 970 -8.54 0.86 33.61
C LEU A 970 -7.32 0.03 33.17
N ALA A 971 -7.52 -1.04 32.39
CA ALA A 971 -6.44 -1.79 31.79
C ALA A 971 -5.63 -0.96 30.77
N SER A 972 -6.31 -0.17 29.92
CA SER A 972 -5.66 0.75 28.97
C SER A 972 -4.87 1.89 29.64
N GLN A 973 -5.28 2.29 30.84
CA GLN A 973 -4.56 3.29 31.64
C GLN A 973 -3.40 2.67 32.43
N GLY A 974 -3.20 1.35 32.37
CA GLY A 974 -2.17 0.64 33.12
C GLY A 974 -2.48 0.48 34.61
N PHE A 975 -3.73 0.70 35.03
CA PHE A 975 -4.16 0.47 36.42
C PHE A 975 -4.44 -1.01 36.67
N LEU A 976 -5.10 -1.70 35.72
CA LEU A 976 -5.35 -3.14 35.75
C LEU A 976 -4.48 -3.87 34.70
N PRO A 977 -4.23 -5.19 34.85
CA PRO A 977 -3.52 -5.94 33.83
C PRO A 977 -4.34 -5.99 32.53
N GLY A 978 -3.67 -5.78 31.40
CA GLY A 978 -4.26 -5.82 30.07
C GLY A 978 -3.38 -6.59 29.08
N TYR A 979 -3.98 -7.07 27.99
CA TYR A 979 -3.26 -7.79 26.93
C TYR A 979 -2.19 -6.96 26.23
N ASN A 980 -2.36 -5.63 26.20
CA ASN A 980 -1.38 -4.71 25.65
C ASN A 980 -0.70 -4.00 26.82
N PHE A 981 0.63 -4.12 26.89
CA PHE A 981 1.47 -3.47 27.88
C PHE A 981 1.98 -2.05 27.54
N PRO A 982 1.35 -1.19 26.68
CA PRO A 982 1.70 0.21 26.63
C PRO A 982 0.80 1.05 27.55
N ARG A 983 1.43 1.82 28.43
CA ARG A 983 0.79 2.87 29.23
C ARG A 983 0.28 3.99 28.31
N LEU A 984 -1.00 4.34 28.46
CA LEU A 984 -1.64 5.54 27.90
C LEU A 984 -1.68 5.57 26.35
N PRO A 985 -2.50 4.72 25.70
CA PRO A 985 -2.62 4.73 24.24
C PRO A 985 -3.11 6.08 23.72
N LEU A 986 -2.61 6.59 22.60
CA LEU A 986 -3.25 7.72 21.93
C LEU A 986 -4.48 7.22 21.16
N LEU A 987 -5.47 8.10 21.00
CA LEU A 987 -6.74 7.79 20.37
C LEU A 987 -6.91 8.65 19.12
N ALA A 988 -7.38 8.04 18.03
CA ALA A 988 -7.84 8.76 16.84
C ALA A 988 -9.33 8.51 16.64
N TYR A 989 -10.12 9.58 16.51
CA TYR A 989 -11.54 9.48 16.20
C TYR A 989 -11.75 9.27 14.70
N MET A 990 -12.40 8.16 14.33
CA MET A 990 -12.72 7.78 12.95
C MET A 990 -14.22 7.96 12.70
N PRO A 991 -14.62 8.96 11.89
CA PRO A 991 -16.03 9.13 11.53
C PRO A 991 -16.47 8.01 10.57
N ALA A 992 -17.71 7.55 10.69
CA ALA A 992 -18.28 6.57 9.76
C ALA A 992 -18.48 7.17 8.36
N ARG A 993 -18.45 6.30 7.33
CA ARG A 993 -18.95 6.62 5.99
C ARG A 993 -20.42 6.22 5.84
N ARG A 994 -21.14 6.90 4.95
CA ARG A 994 -22.50 6.47 4.57
C ARG A 994 -22.44 5.18 3.75
N GLY A 995 -23.27 4.21 4.12
CA GLY A 995 -23.41 2.92 3.41
C GLY A 995 -22.71 1.75 4.10
N LYS A 996 -23.06 1.42 5.35
CA LYS A 996 -22.63 0.22 6.14
C LYS A 996 -21.12 -0.11 6.23
N VAL A 997 -20.22 0.58 5.53
CA VAL A 997 -18.77 0.37 5.56
C VAL A 997 -18.16 1.24 6.67
N GLY A 998 -17.88 0.60 7.81
CA GLY A 998 -17.30 1.24 8.99
C GLY A 998 -18.34 1.93 9.89
N ARG A 999 -18.18 1.74 11.21
CA ARG A 999 -18.93 2.46 12.27
C ARG A 999 -18.05 3.57 12.84
N GLU A 1000 -18.66 4.57 13.47
CA GLU A 1000 -17.93 5.61 14.20
C GLU A 1000 -17.14 4.95 15.34
N SER A 1001 -15.83 5.17 15.38
CA SER A 1001 -14.95 4.44 16.30
C SER A 1001 -13.78 5.28 16.79
N PHE A 1002 -13.23 4.91 17.94
CA PHE A 1002 -11.92 5.38 18.39
C PHE A 1002 -10.87 4.30 18.16
N LEU A 1003 -9.78 4.71 17.51
CA LEU A 1003 -8.64 3.83 17.26
C LEU A 1003 -7.56 4.07 18.32
N ALA A 1004 -7.33 3.08 19.18
CA ALA A 1004 -6.30 3.15 20.22
C ALA A 1004 -4.94 2.59 19.75
N ARG A 1005 -3.85 3.33 20.00
CA ARG A 1005 -2.48 2.92 19.67
C ARG A 1005 -1.50 3.23 20.79
N SER A 1006 -0.49 2.37 20.97
CA SER A 1006 0.64 2.68 21.86
C SER A 1006 1.30 3.99 21.47
N ARG A 1007 1.81 4.77 22.43
CA ARG A 1007 2.37 6.11 22.17
C ARG A 1007 3.42 6.13 21.08
N PHE A 1008 4.37 5.20 21.13
CA PHE A 1008 5.47 5.12 20.15
C PHE A 1008 4.96 4.97 18.71
N LEU A 1009 3.99 4.09 18.47
CA LEU A 1009 3.39 3.90 17.15
C LEU A 1009 2.44 5.03 16.78
N ALA A 1010 1.68 5.53 17.76
CA ALA A 1010 0.68 6.55 17.52
C ALA A 1010 1.27 7.91 17.13
N ILE A 1011 2.46 8.27 17.63
CA ILE A 1011 3.09 9.55 17.29
C ILE A 1011 3.39 9.62 15.78
N SER A 1012 3.78 8.50 15.16
CA SER A 1012 3.99 8.45 13.71
C SER A 1012 2.67 8.23 12.95
N GLU A 1013 1.81 7.30 13.39
CA GLU A 1013 0.53 6.99 12.71
C GLU A 1013 -0.49 8.13 12.79
N PHE A 1014 -0.61 8.79 13.94
CA PHE A 1014 -1.61 9.82 14.22
C PHE A 1014 -1.04 11.24 14.18
N GLY A 1015 0.18 11.40 13.66
CA GLY A 1015 0.81 12.70 13.45
C GLY A 1015 -0.04 13.61 12.55
N PRO A 1016 0.08 14.95 12.67
CA PRO A 1016 -0.62 15.88 11.79
C PRO A 1016 -0.35 15.57 10.32
N LEU A 1017 -1.41 15.56 9.51
CA LEU A 1017 -1.39 15.20 8.08
C LEU A 1017 -1.01 13.74 7.76
N SER A 1018 -0.72 12.91 8.76
CA SER A 1018 -0.56 11.47 8.58
C SER A 1018 -1.85 10.84 8.05
N LEU A 1019 -1.68 9.73 7.35
CA LEU A 1019 -2.76 8.94 6.77
C LEU A 1019 -3.01 7.73 7.65
N ILE A 1020 -4.27 7.49 7.99
CA ILE A 1020 -4.73 6.33 8.75
C ILE A 1020 -5.61 5.50 7.80
N TYR A 1021 -5.38 4.20 7.73
CA TYR A 1021 -6.19 3.26 6.98
C TYR A 1021 -7.02 2.42 7.94
N HIS A 1022 -8.34 2.43 7.75
CA HIS A 1022 -9.27 1.69 8.61
C HIS A 1022 -10.49 1.26 7.79
N GLU A 1023 -10.87 0.00 7.89
CA GLU A 1023 -12.00 -0.62 7.18
C GLU A 1023 -11.95 -0.39 5.66
N GLY A 1024 -10.74 -0.49 5.08
CA GLY A 1024 -10.49 -0.27 3.65
C GLY A 1024 -10.55 1.19 3.20
N SER A 1025 -10.75 2.13 4.14
CA SER A 1025 -10.83 3.57 3.86
C SER A 1025 -9.57 4.31 4.30
N GLN A 1026 -9.29 5.43 3.64
CA GLN A 1026 -8.17 6.32 3.94
C GLN A 1026 -8.66 7.59 4.65
N TYR A 1027 -8.18 7.80 5.88
CA TYR A 1027 -8.41 8.99 6.69
C TYR A 1027 -7.14 9.85 6.74
N ARG A 1028 -7.30 11.17 6.86
CA ARG A 1028 -6.17 12.10 7.08
C ARG A 1028 -6.35 12.84 8.39
N VAL A 1029 -5.33 12.81 9.23
CA VAL A 1029 -5.32 13.55 10.50
C VAL A 1029 -5.26 15.05 10.20
N LYS A 1030 -6.31 15.78 10.54
CA LYS A 1030 -6.39 17.24 10.32
C LYS A 1030 -6.28 18.06 11.61
N ARG A 1031 -6.48 17.43 12.77
CA ARG A 1031 -6.58 18.10 14.07
C ARG A 1031 -6.06 17.18 15.16
N VAL A 1032 -5.53 17.77 16.22
CA VAL A 1032 -5.16 17.10 17.48
C VAL A 1032 -6.00 17.74 18.58
N ILE A 1033 -6.54 16.94 19.49
CA ILE A 1033 -7.24 17.42 20.68
C ILE A 1033 -6.20 17.54 21.79
N LEU A 1034 -5.91 18.77 22.23
CA LEU A 1034 -5.00 19.05 23.34
C LEU A 1034 -5.77 19.06 24.68
N GLY A 1035 -5.09 18.66 25.76
CA GLY A 1035 -5.67 18.53 27.09
C GLY A 1035 -6.02 19.88 27.74
N VAL A 1036 -6.88 19.84 28.78
CA VAL A 1036 -7.38 21.05 29.49
C VAL A 1036 -6.29 21.75 30.30
N ARG A 1037 -5.21 21.05 30.67
CA ARG A 1037 -4.11 21.60 31.47
C ARG A 1037 -3.26 22.65 30.73
N GLU A 1038 -3.50 22.85 29.45
CA GLU A 1038 -2.80 23.85 28.64
C GLU A 1038 -3.63 25.13 28.56
N SER A 1039 -3.74 25.83 29.69
CA SER A 1039 -4.29 27.19 29.78
C SER A 1039 -3.31 28.22 29.20
N GLY A 1040 -3.04 28.11 27.89
CA GLY A 1040 -2.70 29.24 27.05
C GLY A 1040 -3.99 29.75 26.43
N GLY A 1041 -4.35 31.01 26.67
CA GLY A 1041 -5.53 31.62 26.07
C GLY A 1041 -5.52 31.46 24.55
N LEU A 1042 -6.71 31.43 23.93
CA LEU A 1042 -6.91 31.36 22.47
C LEU A 1042 -6.13 32.44 21.67
N ASP A 1043 -5.58 33.44 22.35
CA ASP A 1043 -4.87 34.59 21.79
C ASP A 1043 -3.32 34.48 21.78
N GLN A 1044 -2.72 33.40 22.33
CA GLN A 1044 -1.27 33.16 22.19
C GLN A 1044 -0.97 32.12 21.10
N PRO A 1045 -0.25 32.48 20.02
CA PRO A 1045 0.18 31.52 19.02
C PRO A 1045 1.34 30.67 19.55
N GLY A 1046 1.05 29.50 20.11
CA GLY A 1046 2.07 28.54 20.54
C GLY A 1046 1.46 27.29 21.20
N LEU A 1047 2.13 26.14 21.08
CA LEU A 1047 1.83 24.96 21.90
C LEU A 1047 2.36 25.20 23.32
N ALA A 1048 1.69 24.72 24.36
CA ALA A 1048 2.25 24.75 25.70
C ALA A 1048 3.46 23.80 25.75
N THR A 1049 4.65 24.35 25.94
CA THR A 1049 5.89 23.59 26.06
C THR A 1049 6.34 23.53 27.52
N GLU A 1050 6.72 22.34 27.99
CA GLU A 1050 7.46 22.20 29.25
C GLU A 1050 8.96 22.09 28.96
N GLU A 1051 9.78 22.75 29.78
CA GLU A 1051 11.24 22.66 29.72
C GLU A 1051 11.74 21.61 30.72
N ALA A 1052 12.56 20.67 30.28
CA ALA A 1052 13.24 19.71 31.13
C ALA A 1052 14.77 19.86 31.00
N ARG A 1053 15.49 19.67 32.11
CA ARG A 1053 16.96 19.64 32.12
C ARG A 1053 17.42 18.19 32.01
N LEU A 1054 18.09 17.85 30.92
CA LEU A 1054 18.75 16.55 30.72
C LEU A 1054 20.15 16.55 31.30
N CYS A 1055 20.54 15.47 31.98
CA CYS A 1055 21.92 15.26 32.40
C CYS A 1055 22.73 14.72 31.21
N PRO A 1056 23.87 15.35 30.84
CA PRO A 1056 24.69 14.85 29.73
C PRO A 1056 25.27 13.45 29.94
N ALA A 1057 25.29 12.94 31.18
CA ALA A 1057 25.87 11.65 31.53
C ALA A 1057 24.85 10.49 31.58
N CYS A 1058 23.58 10.75 31.94
CA CYS A 1058 22.59 9.69 32.16
C CYS A 1058 21.27 9.87 31.41
N GLY A 1059 21.13 10.95 30.64
CA GLY A 1059 19.84 11.38 30.09
C GLY A 1059 19.02 12.14 31.11
#